data_AF-A0A7C9QSM2-F1
#
_entry.id   AF-A0A7C9QSM2-F1
#
_cell.length_a   1.000
_cell.length_b   1.000
_cell.length_c   1.000
_cell.angle_alpha   90.00
_cell.angle_beta   90.00
_cell.angle_gamma   90.00
#
_symmetry.space_group_name_H-M   'P 1'
#
loop_
_entity.id
_entity.type
_entity.pdbx_description
1 polymer ?
#
loop_
_entity_poly.entity_id
_entity_poly.type
_entity_poly.pdbx_seq_one_letter_code
_entity_poly.pdbx_strand_id
1 'polypeptide(L)'
;MAEAAGAMEQQEAQAAAGPPGVLRERYLIRSNQPLPDLSTPNAEAFVAEDKRDPKRALFALICRPDLPVRVNVMRAIKGMQSGGLMQMVEWGPMNWPPIGRQCMTVIYERPVGKRLMTNMRSECRRIDEYAMTPKVVEPLVAAIRELTSRGITHRSIRTTNLFFMDEAGERIALGDCVSSPPGFDQPLLFETIESGMANNVARGSGTYSDDLYSLGVTLVFLLLGRNPVAHMDDDTILRMKMQQGSYNVLVGDERLPLAFVELLRGLLCDDAEQRWDVEGLDLWLSGRRLSPLQPRHEKRAARGFPFNGKEYFHCRELAAAMARNWDAAIPPVLEGKLELWLRRAVEDKERAQAVAEMVRVVLNGGGERRIATDQLLCKVLMLLDPAAPIRYKGFNAMPDGVGTALAAVMAQKSDTRLVVEVILREVPRLWFEARKFYSPDNSLMEGNFRELKNYMTQTGLGFGLERCLYEMNDALPCQSPLIGEEYITELKELLPALNATAGKQGVSKQWPVDRHIAAFMGARARSDIDRNLTQLSDPDQGKAFMALLNLFAVFQYRLGPEQLTALAAWIGALAAPAVAAYHSRDKRKELEKELAKLVRRGSVVEIYNLLENPGERDKDENDFAWAQAQYQAADDEVKRIQGNEEDRDKEATRIGKQTAAVTGILIALITTTIVVILKVW
;
A
#
# COMPACT_ATOMS: atom_id res chain seq x y z
N MET A 1 44.89 35.33 18.06
CA MET A 1 43.94 34.41 18.74
C MET A 1 42.51 34.50 18.19
N ALA A 2 42.32 34.81 16.89
CA ALA A 2 41.00 34.80 16.24
C ALA A 2 40.93 33.90 15.00
N GLU A 3 42.04 33.26 14.62
CA GLU A 3 42.13 32.33 13.47
C GLU A 3 42.03 30.85 13.87
N ALA A 4 41.95 30.53 15.17
CA ALA A 4 41.80 29.16 15.66
C ALA A 4 40.34 28.75 15.96
N ALA A 5 39.39 29.69 15.88
CA ALA A 5 37.98 29.44 16.20
C ALA A 5 37.11 29.08 14.97
N GLY A 6 37.61 29.31 13.75
CA GLY A 6 36.89 28.98 12.50
C GLY A 6 37.10 27.53 12.01
N ALA A 7 37.94 26.75 12.68
CA ALA A 7 38.28 25.38 12.28
C ALA A 7 37.56 24.29 13.11
N MET A 8 36.64 24.66 14.00
CA MET A 8 35.94 23.71 14.90
C MET A 8 34.42 23.59 14.68
N GLU A 9 33.85 24.19 13.62
CA GLU A 9 32.41 24.05 13.28
C GLU A 9 32.14 23.44 11.88
N GLN A 10 33.07 22.63 11.38
CA GLN A 10 32.85 21.70 10.26
C GLN A 10 33.34 20.28 10.59
N GLN A 11 33.09 19.84 11.81
CA GLN A 11 32.90 18.40 12.05
C GLN A 11 31.40 18.13 11.91
N GLU A 12 30.93 18.04 10.66
CA GLU A 12 29.78 17.18 10.38
C GLU A 12 30.10 15.83 11.05
N ALA A 13 29.19 15.38 11.89
CA ALA A 13 29.27 14.07 12.51
C ALA A 13 29.42 13.02 11.39
N GLN A 14 30.66 12.59 11.13
CA GLN A 14 30.92 11.39 10.36
C GLN A 14 30.20 10.26 11.09
N ALA A 15 29.02 9.89 10.60
CA ALA A 15 28.33 8.70 11.04
C ALA A 15 29.35 7.55 11.02
N ALA A 16 29.49 6.86 12.14
CA ALA A 16 30.46 5.78 12.28
C ALA A 16 30.36 4.84 11.07
N ALA A 17 31.44 4.73 10.30
CA ALA A 17 31.48 3.94 9.09
C ALA A 17 31.24 2.46 9.44
N GLY A 18 30.00 2.00 9.27
CA GLY A 18 29.64 0.59 9.44
C GLY A 18 30.29 -0.29 8.36
N PRO A 19 30.26 -1.62 8.49
CA PRO A 19 30.74 -2.52 7.45
C PRO A 19 30.00 -2.29 6.11
N PRO A 20 30.60 -2.69 4.97
CA PRO A 20 29.95 -2.52 3.68
C PRO A 20 28.68 -3.37 3.57
N GLY A 21 27.68 -2.85 2.86
CA GLY A 21 26.49 -3.62 2.49
C GLY A 21 26.81 -4.62 1.38
N VAL A 22 26.12 -5.76 1.34
CA VAL A 22 26.25 -6.74 0.25
C VAL A 22 24.89 -7.08 -0.36
N LEU A 23 24.67 -6.66 -1.61
CA LEU A 23 23.43 -6.95 -2.35
C LEU A 23 23.59 -8.20 -3.22
N ARG A 24 22.67 -9.16 -3.08
CA ARG A 24 22.60 -10.42 -3.86
C ARG A 24 23.88 -11.27 -3.81
N GLU A 25 24.68 -11.13 -2.75
CA GLU A 25 26.04 -11.71 -2.61
C GLU A 25 27.06 -11.24 -3.69
N ARG A 26 26.54 -10.53 -4.70
CA ARG A 26 27.09 -9.80 -5.84
C ARG A 26 27.91 -8.57 -5.48
N TYR A 27 27.16 -7.55 -5.11
CA TYR A 27 27.58 -6.18 -5.18
C TYR A 27 27.93 -5.69 -3.78
N LEU A 28 29.11 -5.11 -3.63
CA LEU A 28 29.60 -4.57 -2.38
C LEU A 28 29.39 -3.06 -2.37
N ILE A 29 28.63 -2.55 -1.40
CA ILE A 29 28.34 -1.12 -1.27
C ILE A 29 29.18 -0.56 -0.14
N ARG A 30 30.05 0.41 -0.45
CA ARG A 30 31.01 1.01 0.48
C ARG A 30 30.34 2.13 1.29
N SER A 31 29.87 1.79 2.48
CA SER A 31 29.31 2.73 3.47
C SER A 31 30.21 3.91 3.82
N ASN A 32 31.53 3.76 3.67
CA ASN A 32 32.53 4.80 3.93
C ASN A 32 32.90 5.65 2.71
N GLN A 33 32.28 5.42 1.55
CA GLN A 33 32.54 6.16 0.31
C GLN A 33 31.22 6.73 -0.25
N PRO A 34 30.64 7.76 0.39
CA PRO A 34 29.47 8.43 -0.12
C PRO A 34 29.78 9.21 -1.41
N LEU A 35 28.78 9.39 -2.26
CA LEU A 35 28.84 10.14 -3.52
C LEU A 35 27.74 11.23 -3.55
N PRO A 36 27.86 12.32 -2.77
CA PRO A 36 26.79 13.32 -2.63
C PRO A 36 26.28 13.90 -3.95
N ASP A 37 27.16 14.06 -4.95
CA ASP A 37 26.81 14.54 -6.30
C ASP A 37 25.87 13.61 -7.08
N LEU A 38 25.72 12.35 -6.64
CA LEU A 38 24.82 11.35 -7.21
C LEU A 38 23.62 11.05 -6.30
N SER A 39 23.56 11.60 -5.09
CA SER A 39 22.43 11.44 -4.18
C SER A 39 21.17 12.12 -4.74
N THR A 40 20.01 11.51 -4.47
CA THR A 40 18.70 12.12 -4.70
C THR A 40 18.17 12.69 -3.38
N PRO A 41 17.10 13.51 -3.36
CA PRO A 41 16.57 14.04 -2.10
C PRO A 41 16.16 12.98 -1.08
N ASN A 42 15.77 11.78 -1.54
CA ASN A 42 15.31 10.67 -0.69
C ASN A 42 16.14 9.39 -0.82
N ALA A 43 17.34 9.47 -1.40
CA ALA A 43 18.26 8.35 -1.43
C ALA A 43 19.72 8.81 -1.45
N GLU A 44 20.52 8.24 -0.56
CA GLU A 44 21.95 8.53 -0.45
C GLU A 44 22.74 7.64 -1.40
N ALA A 45 23.70 8.23 -2.13
CA ALA A 45 24.54 7.50 -3.06
C ALA A 45 25.87 7.07 -2.42
N PHE A 46 26.31 5.84 -2.73
CA PHE A 46 27.58 5.26 -2.28
C PHE A 46 28.28 4.53 -3.43
N VAL A 47 29.60 4.39 -3.34
CA VAL A 47 30.37 3.56 -4.29
C VAL A 47 29.91 2.10 -4.19
N ALA A 48 29.68 1.48 -5.35
CA ALA A 48 29.35 0.06 -5.46
C ALA A 48 30.40 -0.67 -6.32
N GLU A 49 30.74 -1.89 -5.93
CA GLU A 49 31.68 -2.76 -6.64
C GLU A 49 30.99 -4.07 -7.03
N ASP A 50 31.14 -4.47 -8.30
CA ASP A 50 30.72 -5.78 -8.75
C ASP A 50 31.85 -6.79 -8.56
N LYS A 51 31.64 -7.82 -7.72
CA LYS A 51 32.63 -8.89 -7.52
C LYS A 51 33.02 -9.63 -8.80
N ARG A 52 32.15 -9.64 -9.82
CA ARG A 52 32.43 -10.29 -11.12
C ARG A 52 33.16 -9.40 -12.10
N ASP A 53 32.96 -8.09 -12.01
CA ASP A 53 33.63 -7.10 -12.87
C ASP A 53 34.02 -5.84 -12.07
N PRO A 54 35.15 -5.88 -11.36
CA PRO A 54 35.59 -4.76 -10.53
C PRO A 54 35.95 -3.49 -11.32
N LYS A 55 36.11 -3.58 -12.64
CA LYS A 55 36.44 -2.42 -13.49
C LYS A 55 35.21 -1.59 -13.85
N ARG A 56 34.01 -2.16 -13.73
CA ARG A 56 32.77 -1.46 -13.99
C ARG A 56 32.51 -0.46 -12.86
N ALA A 57 32.55 0.83 -13.19
CA ALA A 57 32.26 1.88 -12.22
C ALA A 57 30.76 1.91 -11.93
N LEU A 58 30.37 1.58 -10.69
CA LEU A 58 28.98 1.54 -10.24
C LEU A 58 28.78 2.45 -9.02
N PHE A 59 27.54 2.86 -8.81
CA PHE A 59 27.11 3.43 -7.54
C PHE A 59 25.76 2.85 -7.12
N ALA A 60 25.49 2.88 -5.82
CA ALA A 60 24.25 2.42 -5.23
C ALA A 60 23.52 3.59 -4.58
N LEU A 61 22.21 3.68 -4.80
CA LEU A 61 21.29 4.51 -4.04
C LEU A 61 20.68 3.67 -2.91
N ILE A 62 20.80 4.16 -1.68
CA ILE A 62 20.15 3.61 -0.49
C ILE A 62 18.88 4.41 -0.25
N CYS A 63 17.73 3.84 -0.59
CA CYS A 63 16.45 4.51 -0.49
C CYS A 63 16.00 4.64 0.97
N ARG A 64 15.38 5.77 1.30
CA ARG A 64 14.76 5.94 2.61
C ARG A 64 13.58 4.97 2.79
N PRO A 65 13.43 4.35 3.97
CA PRO A 65 12.38 3.35 4.20
C PRO A 65 11.00 3.94 4.52
N ASP A 66 10.89 5.25 4.73
CA ASP A 66 9.64 5.96 5.06
C ASP A 66 8.85 6.41 3.83
N LEU A 67 9.35 6.13 2.62
CA LEU A 67 8.69 6.41 1.35
C LEU A 67 8.64 5.15 0.48
N PRO A 68 7.52 4.89 -0.20
CA PRO A 68 7.45 3.77 -1.13
C PRO A 68 8.29 4.03 -2.38
N VAL A 69 8.96 2.99 -2.85
CA VAL A 69 9.82 3.00 -4.05
C VAL A 69 9.10 2.34 -5.23
N ARG A 70 9.52 2.64 -6.47
CA ARG A 70 8.83 2.18 -7.68
C ARG A 70 9.36 0.81 -8.15
N VAL A 71 9.19 -0.22 -7.33
CA VAL A 71 9.68 -1.58 -7.59
C VAL A 71 9.20 -2.15 -8.94
N ASN A 72 7.95 -1.91 -9.32
CA ASN A 72 7.42 -2.37 -10.62
C ASN A 72 8.20 -1.75 -11.79
N VAL A 73 8.62 -0.48 -11.64
CA VAL A 73 9.48 0.19 -12.62
C VAL A 73 10.88 -0.40 -12.59
N MET A 74 11.48 -0.60 -11.40
CA MET A 74 12.79 -1.25 -11.26
C MET A 74 12.83 -2.62 -11.94
N ARG A 75 11.78 -3.43 -11.78
CA ARG A 75 11.65 -4.74 -12.44
C ARG A 75 11.67 -4.63 -13.96
N ALA A 76 11.00 -3.62 -14.51
CA ALA A 76 10.85 -3.45 -15.96
C ALA A 76 12.04 -2.78 -16.65
N ILE A 77 12.80 -1.93 -15.95
CA ILE A 77 13.95 -1.20 -16.53
C ILE A 77 15.31 -1.82 -16.20
N LYS A 78 15.35 -2.85 -15.33
CA LYS A 78 16.60 -3.57 -15.01
C LYS A 78 17.25 -4.10 -16.29
N GLY A 79 18.50 -3.69 -16.53
CA GLY A 79 19.28 -4.12 -17.68
C GLY A 79 18.89 -3.44 -19.01
N MET A 80 17.94 -2.51 -18.99
CA MET A 80 17.56 -1.74 -20.17
C MET A 80 18.72 -0.86 -20.64
N GLN A 81 18.94 -0.81 -21.96
CA GLN A 81 20.00 -0.02 -22.59
C GLN A 81 19.35 1.10 -23.42
N SER A 82 19.55 2.34 -23.02
CA SER A 82 19.13 3.51 -23.79
C SER A 82 20.14 4.63 -23.61
N GLY A 83 20.58 5.25 -24.70
CA GLY A 83 21.59 6.31 -24.65
C GLY A 83 21.15 7.54 -23.84
N GLY A 84 19.85 7.75 -23.68
CA GLY A 84 19.28 8.86 -22.91
C GLY A 84 18.81 8.51 -21.50
N LEU A 85 19.10 7.31 -20.98
CA LEU A 85 18.74 6.89 -19.62
C LEU A 85 19.91 6.21 -18.92
N MET A 86 20.18 6.59 -17.68
CA MET A 86 21.18 5.96 -16.83
C MET A 86 20.84 4.49 -16.61
N GLN A 87 21.80 3.60 -16.90
CA GLN A 87 21.55 2.17 -16.87
C GLN A 87 21.40 1.66 -15.43
N MET A 88 20.23 1.10 -15.11
CA MET A 88 20.02 0.32 -13.90
C MET A 88 20.61 -1.09 -14.05
N VAL A 89 21.51 -1.44 -13.14
CA VAL A 89 22.24 -2.71 -13.13
C VAL A 89 21.54 -3.76 -12.29
N GLU A 90 21.17 -3.39 -11.06
CA GLU A 90 20.57 -4.31 -10.09
C GLU A 90 19.74 -3.53 -9.08
N TRP A 91 18.79 -4.20 -8.43
CA TRP A 91 18.08 -3.64 -7.29
C TRP A 91 17.66 -4.76 -6.32
N GLY A 92 17.34 -4.38 -5.10
CA GLY A 92 16.75 -5.28 -4.13
C GLY A 92 16.91 -4.80 -2.69
N PRO A 93 16.19 -5.42 -1.75
CA PRO A 93 16.42 -5.19 -0.34
C PRO A 93 17.79 -5.73 0.06
N MET A 94 18.44 -5.00 0.94
CA MET A 94 19.71 -5.38 1.56
C MET A 94 19.74 -4.84 2.97
N ASN A 95 20.28 -5.62 3.92
CA ASN A 95 20.57 -5.10 5.24
C ASN A 95 21.64 -4.00 5.10
N TRP A 96 21.29 -2.77 5.44
CA TRP A 96 22.21 -1.64 5.40
C TRP A 96 22.83 -1.44 6.78
N PRO A 97 24.09 -1.84 6.99
CA PRO A 97 24.68 -1.90 8.33
C PRO A 97 24.69 -0.57 9.08
N PRO A 98 24.90 0.60 8.45
CA PRO A 98 24.85 1.89 9.14
C PRO A 98 23.53 2.20 9.85
N ILE A 99 22.39 1.69 9.34
CA ILE A 99 21.06 1.93 9.95
C ILE A 99 20.53 0.64 10.63
N GLY A 100 21.18 -0.51 10.41
CA GLY A 100 20.81 -1.78 11.03
C GLY A 100 19.44 -2.30 10.60
N ARG A 101 19.03 -2.02 9.35
CA ARG A 101 17.75 -2.48 8.80
C ARG A 101 17.84 -2.75 7.30
N GLN A 102 16.87 -3.49 6.78
CA GLN A 102 16.69 -3.63 5.35
C GLN A 102 16.30 -2.31 4.71
N CYS A 103 17.03 -1.94 3.65
CA CYS A 103 16.75 -0.80 2.80
C CYS A 103 16.66 -1.28 1.35
N MET A 104 15.73 -0.71 0.58
CA MET A 104 15.75 -0.89 -0.86
C MET A 104 17.02 -0.23 -1.41
N THR A 105 17.79 -1.00 -2.17
CA THR A 105 19.04 -0.55 -2.79
C THR A 105 18.91 -0.65 -4.29
N VAL A 106 19.33 0.38 -5.01
CA VAL A 106 19.32 0.44 -6.48
C VAL A 106 20.72 0.73 -6.97
N ILE A 107 21.23 -0.08 -7.90
CA ILE A 107 22.58 0.04 -8.45
C ILE A 107 22.50 0.52 -9.90
N TYR A 108 23.25 1.57 -10.19
CA TYR A 108 23.38 2.17 -11.51
C TYR A 108 24.83 2.12 -11.99
N GLU A 109 25.02 2.19 -13.31
CA GLU A 109 26.32 2.57 -13.86
C GLU A 109 26.65 4.01 -13.49
N ARG A 110 27.87 4.24 -13.02
CA ARG A 110 28.32 5.57 -12.62
C ARG A 110 28.49 6.45 -13.86
N PRO A 111 27.84 7.62 -13.93
CA PRO A 111 28.09 8.56 -15.01
C PRO A 111 29.55 9.02 -14.96
N VAL A 112 30.17 9.13 -16.14
CA VAL A 112 31.57 9.56 -16.27
C VAL A 112 31.68 11.07 -16.07
N GLY A 113 30.71 11.83 -16.56
CA GLY A 113 30.63 13.27 -16.41
C GLY A 113 29.84 13.70 -15.18
N LYS A 114 29.68 15.02 -15.02
CA LYS A 114 28.98 15.63 -13.88
C LYS A 114 27.47 15.65 -14.09
N ARG A 115 26.74 15.83 -12.98
CA ARG A 115 25.34 16.28 -13.01
C ARG A 115 25.26 17.63 -13.71
N LEU A 116 24.25 17.82 -14.55
CA LEU A 116 24.06 19.04 -15.33
C LEU A 116 23.85 20.28 -14.44
N MET A 117 23.00 20.19 -13.43
CA MET A 117 22.76 21.24 -12.44
C MET A 117 22.68 20.65 -11.03
N THR A 118 23.23 21.32 -10.02
CA THR A 118 23.18 20.84 -8.63
C THR A 118 21.88 21.23 -7.92
N ASN A 119 21.32 22.41 -8.23
CA ASN A 119 20.02 22.87 -7.72
C ASN A 119 19.28 23.75 -8.73
N MET A 120 18.01 24.07 -8.45
CA MET A 120 17.12 24.84 -9.35
C MET A 120 17.47 26.33 -9.52
N ARG A 121 18.45 26.85 -8.76
CA ARG A 121 18.96 28.21 -8.87
C ARG A 121 20.33 28.28 -9.55
N SER A 122 20.94 27.13 -9.83
CA SER A 122 22.22 27.07 -10.51
C SER A 122 22.08 27.56 -11.96
N GLU A 123 23.19 28.01 -12.53
CA GLU A 123 23.28 28.26 -13.97
C GLU A 123 23.97 27.07 -14.64
N CYS A 124 23.67 26.86 -15.92
CA CYS A 124 24.35 25.88 -16.75
C CYS A 124 24.79 26.53 -18.07
N ARG A 125 25.78 25.94 -18.73
CA ARG A 125 26.20 26.40 -20.05
C ARG A 125 25.03 26.23 -21.01
N ARG A 126 24.62 27.34 -21.63
CA ARG A 126 23.61 27.33 -22.70
C ARG A 126 24.04 26.36 -23.81
N ILE A 127 23.11 25.49 -24.21
CA ILE A 127 23.30 24.59 -25.35
C ILE A 127 22.89 25.33 -26.62
N ASP A 128 23.77 25.32 -27.61
CA ASP A 128 23.55 25.94 -28.91
C ASP A 128 22.38 25.29 -29.66
N GLU A 129 21.66 26.07 -30.48
CA GLU A 129 20.46 25.61 -31.19
C GLU A 129 20.72 24.41 -32.11
N TYR A 130 21.90 24.35 -32.75
CA TYR A 130 22.27 23.24 -33.64
C TYR A 130 22.66 21.98 -32.86
N ALA A 131 23.16 22.15 -31.64
CA ALA A 131 23.50 21.04 -30.75
C ALA A 131 22.28 20.50 -29.99
N MET A 132 21.26 21.34 -29.72
CA MET A 132 20.13 20.99 -28.85
C MET A 132 19.39 19.73 -29.29
N THR A 133 19.09 19.59 -30.58
CA THR A 133 18.35 18.42 -31.10
C THR A 133 19.15 17.12 -30.94
N PRO A 134 20.35 16.97 -31.54
CA PRO A 134 21.10 15.70 -31.45
C PRO A 134 21.66 15.40 -30.06
N LYS A 135 21.96 16.42 -29.26
CA LYS A 135 22.58 16.26 -27.92
C LYS A 135 21.57 16.04 -26.80
N VAL A 136 20.35 16.56 -26.95
CA VAL A 136 19.36 16.60 -25.88
C VAL A 136 18.03 16.00 -26.32
N VAL A 137 17.40 16.55 -27.35
CA VAL A 137 16.03 16.14 -27.71
C VAL A 137 15.99 14.68 -28.13
N GLU A 138 16.80 14.28 -29.11
CA GLU A 138 16.83 12.90 -29.61
C GLU A 138 17.11 11.84 -28.54
N PRO A 139 18.18 11.94 -27.72
CA PRO A 139 18.47 10.92 -26.71
C PRO A 139 17.40 10.85 -25.61
N LEU A 140 16.92 12.00 -25.11
CA LEU A 140 15.92 12.00 -24.04
C LEU A 140 14.55 11.51 -24.54
N VAL A 141 14.17 11.85 -25.77
CA VAL A 141 12.95 11.33 -26.39
C VAL A 141 13.06 9.84 -26.63
N ALA A 142 14.20 9.34 -27.10
CA ALA A 142 14.42 7.89 -27.23
C ALA A 142 14.28 7.16 -25.89
N ALA A 143 14.78 7.73 -24.79
CA ALA A 143 14.58 7.20 -23.45
C ALA A 143 13.10 7.21 -23.02
N ILE A 144 12.38 8.30 -23.25
CA ILE A 144 10.95 8.40 -22.95
C ILE A 144 10.16 7.37 -23.75
N ARG A 145 10.42 7.22 -25.06
CA ARG A 145 9.78 6.20 -25.92
C ARG A 145 10.00 4.79 -25.38
N GLU A 146 11.22 4.48 -24.96
CA GLU A 146 11.56 3.17 -24.42
C GLU A 146 10.79 2.87 -23.13
N LEU A 147 10.61 3.86 -22.26
CA LEU A 147 9.78 3.77 -21.06
C LEU A 147 8.29 3.64 -21.41
N THR A 148 7.79 4.47 -22.32
CA THR A 148 6.39 4.43 -22.80
C THR A 148 6.03 3.08 -23.40
N SER A 149 6.92 2.46 -24.18
CA SER A 149 6.71 1.13 -24.75
C SER A 149 6.51 0.02 -23.71
N ARG A 150 6.93 0.26 -22.45
CA ARG A 150 6.78 -0.64 -21.30
C ARG A 150 5.64 -0.24 -20.37
N GLY A 151 4.87 0.79 -20.70
CA GLY A 151 3.82 1.28 -19.82
C GLY A 151 4.31 2.15 -18.65
N ILE A 152 5.50 2.76 -18.78
CA ILE A 152 6.19 3.45 -17.68
C ILE A 152 6.35 4.94 -17.96
N THR A 153 6.09 5.75 -16.94
CA THR A 153 6.43 7.17 -16.89
C THR A 153 7.70 7.39 -16.06
N HIS A 154 8.54 8.35 -16.43
CA HIS A 154 9.73 8.71 -15.67
C HIS A 154 9.38 9.53 -14.43
N ARG A 155 8.54 10.57 -14.54
CA ARG A 155 8.05 11.44 -13.45
C ARG A 155 9.17 12.05 -12.59
N SER A 156 10.31 12.32 -13.23
CA SER A 156 11.50 12.91 -12.61
C SER A 156 12.45 13.53 -13.64
N ILE A 157 11.89 14.03 -14.75
CA ILE A 157 12.64 14.70 -15.83
C ILE A 157 12.87 16.15 -15.42
N ARG A 158 14.11 16.47 -15.05
CA ARG A 158 14.50 17.82 -14.62
C ARG A 158 16.00 17.98 -14.76
N THR A 159 16.47 19.23 -14.82
CA THR A 159 17.90 19.52 -15.00
C THR A 159 18.81 19.03 -13.88
N THR A 160 18.30 18.90 -12.65
CA THR A 160 19.06 18.31 -11.53
C THR A 160 19.05 16.78 -11.52
N ASN A 161 18.37 16.16 -12.47
CA ASN A 161 18.34 14.71 -12.69
C ASN A 161 18.80 14.36 -14.12
N LEU A 162 19.72 15.17 -14.66
CA LEU A 162 20.42 14.94 -15.92
C LEU A 162 21.92 14.81 -15.65
N PHE A 163 22.56 13.86 -16.32
CA PHE A 163 23.97 13.54 -16.14
C PHE A 163 24.68 13.43 -17.49
N PHE A 164 25.93 13.88 -17.53
CA PHE A 164 26.81 13.64 -18.66
C PHE A 164 27.42 12.23 -18.56
N MET A 165 27.31 11.45 -19.63
CA MET A 165 27.78 10.05 -19.69
C MET A 165 29.20 9.94 -20.27
N ASP A 166 29.86 11.06 -20.53
CA ASP A 166 31.26 11.14 -20.97
C ASP A 166 31.94 12.40 -20.41
N GLU A 167 33.26 12.44 -20.49
CA GLU A 167 34.08 13.58 -20.03
C GLU A 167 33.93 14.81 -20.92
N ALA A 168 33.63 14.60 -22.21
CA ALA A 168 33.45 15.69 -23.18
C ALA A 168 32.15 16.47 -22.95
N GLY A 169 31.20 15.90 -22.20
CA GLY A 169 29.89 16.48 -21.96
C GLY A 169 29.00 16.43 -23.19
N GLU A 170 29.15 15.43 -24.06
CA GLU A 170 28.42 15.28 -25.32
C GLU A 170 27.21 14.36 -25.23
N ARG A 171 27.21 13.37 -24.33
CA ARG A 171 26.05 12.49 -24.12
C ARG A 171 25.34 12.80 -22.82
N ILE A 172 24.06 13.13 -22.90
CA ILE A 172 23.19 13.40 -21.75
C ILE A 172 22.22 12.25 -21.53
N ALA A 173 22.03 11.86 -20.26
CA ALA A 173 21.05 10.87 -19.86
C ALA A 173 20.22 11.32 -18.66
N LEU A 174 18.98 10.84 -18.61
CA LEU A 174 18.07 10.89 -17.46
C LEU A 174 18.62 10.03 -16.31
N GLY A 175 18.52 10.56 -15.09
CA GLY A 175 18.94 9.87 -13.87
C GLY A 175 17.86 8.98 -13.25
N ASP A 176 17.90 8.88 -11.92
CA ASP A 176 17.02 8.01 -11.15
C ASP A 176 15.54 8.42 -11.27
N CYS A 177 14.66 7.43 -11.38
CA CYS A 177 13.21 7.62 -11.41
C CYS A 177 12.45 6.66 -10.50
N VAL A 178 13.13 5.93 -9.61
CA VAL A 178 12.56 4.80 -8.85
C VAL A 178 12.77 4.89 -7.34
N SER A 179 13.68 5.74 -6.87
CA SER A 179 14.04 5.84 -5.45
C SER A 179 12.98 6.53 -4.59
N SER A 180 12.01 7.19 -5.21
CA SER A 180 10.89 7.86 -4.57
C SER A 180 9.60 7.67 -5.38
N PRO A 181 8.43 8.03 -4.82
CA PRO A 181 7.18 7.95 -5.57
C PRO A 181 7.16 8.82 -6.82
N PRO A 182 6.32 8.51 -7.82
CA PRO A 182 6.30 9.25 -9.06
C PRO A 182 5.98 10.74 -8.81
N GLY A 183 6.85 11.62 -9.31
CA GLY A 183 6.70 13.07 -9.16
C GLY A 183 7.00 13.60 -7.76
N PHE A 184 7.33 12.79 -6.76
CA PHE A 184 7.53 13.25 -5.38
C PHE A 184 8.62 14.32 -5.26
N ASP A 185 9.77 14.06 -5.89
CA ASP A 185 10.94 14.95 -5.88
C ASP A 185 10.95 15.96 -7.04
N GLN A 186 9.88 16.01 -7.82
CA GLN A 186 9.80 16.89 -8.96
C GLN A 186 9.39 18.31 -8.50
N PRO A 187 10.16 19.36 -8.83
CA PRO A 187 9.74 20.72 -8.52
C PRO A 187 8.46 21.09 -9.27
N LEU A 188 7.61 21.93 -8.67
CA LEU A 188 6.29 22.28 -9.23
C LEU A 188 6.36 22.88 -10.65
N LEU A 189 7.46 23.56 -10.98
CA LEU A 189 7.64 24.13 -12.32
C LEU A 189 7.72 23.06 -13.42
N PHE A 190 8.18 21.83 -13.11
CA PHE A 190 8.22 20.69 -14.04
C PHE A 190 6.93 19.86 -14.06
N GLU A 191 5.96 20.20 -13.21
CA GLU A 191 4.64 19.54 -13.17
C GLU A 191 3.59 20.35 -13.92
N THR A 192 2.64 19.64 -14.52
CA THR A 192 1.39 20.20 -15.06
C THR A 192 0.59 20.88 -13.96
N ILE A 193 -0.40 21.71 -14.32
CA ILE A 193 -1.24 22.41 -13.32
C ILE A 193 -1.94 21.37 -12.42
N GLU A 194 -2.47 20.31 -13.02
CA GLU A 194 -3.20 19.23 -12.36
C GLU A 194 -2.33 18.49 -11.34
N SER A 195 -1.15 18.02 -11.76
CA SER A 195 -0.20 17.34 -10.89
C SER A 195 0.41 18.29 -9.84
N GLY A 196 0.68 19.54 -10.20
CA GLY A 196 1.17 20.59 -9.30
C GLY A 196 0.18 21.00 -8.20
N MET A 197 -1.12 20.73 -8.39
CA MET A 197 -2.14 20.93 -7.35
C MET A 197 -2.22 19.79 -6.33
N ALA A 198 -1.71 18.60 -6.67
CA ALA A 198 -1.69 17.47 -5.75
C ALA A 198 -0.53 17.61 -4.76
N ASN A 199 -0.72 17.06 -3.56
CA ASN A 199 0.37 16.91 -2.60
C ASN A 199 1.47 16.04 -3.24
N ASN A 200 2.75 16.34 -3.00
CA ASN A 200 3.87 15.67 -3.71
C ASN A 200 3.79 14.14 -3.67
N VAL A 201 3.37 13.57 -2.54
CA VAL A 201 3.22 12.11 -2.33
C VAL A 201 1.98 11.50 -2.99
N ALA A 202 1.07 12.34 -3.48
CA ALA A 202 -0.21 11.95 -4.03
C ALA A 202 -0.38 12.37 -5.50
N ARG A 203 0.72 12.68 -6.20
CA ARG A 203 0.73 13.07 -7.62
C ARG A 203 0.39 11.95 -8.59
N GLY A 204 0.44 10.69 -8.14
CA GLY A 204 0.16 9.53 -8.97
C GLY A 204 1.23 9.28 -10.05
N SER A 205 1.06 8.18 -10.77
CA SER A 205 1.95 7.74 -11.85
C SER A 205 1.98 8.72 -13.02
N GLY A 206 0.95 9.56 -13.17
CA GLY A 206 0.81 10.48 -14.29
C GLY A 206 0.75 9.75 -15.63
N THR A 207 0.89 10.53 -16.70
CA THR A 207 0.84 10.07 -18.08
C THR A 207 2.17 10.36 -18.78
N TYR A 208 2.38 9.78 -19.97
CA TYR A 208 3.55 10.09 -20.79
C TYR A 208 3.59 11.57 -21.21
N SER A 209 2.41 12.21 -21.31
CA SER A 209 2.29 13.64 -21.59
C SER A 209 2.88 14.50 -20.46
N ASP A 210 2.86 14.03 -19.21
CA ASP A 210 3.50 14.73 -18.09
C ASP A 210 5.03 14.68 -18.21
N ASP A 211 5.61 13.58 -18.69
CA ASP A 211 7.05 13.49 -18.95
C ASP A 211 7.48 14.43 -20.09
N LEU A 212 6.65 14.54 -21.13
CA LEU A 212 6.87 15.47 -22.24
C LEU A 212 6.74 16.93 -21.80
N TYR A 213 5.80 17.23 -20.90
CA TYR A 213 5.73 18.55 -20.25
C TYR A 213 7.03 18.84 -19.50
N SER A 214 7.47 17.92 -18.63
CA SER A 214 8.72 18.06 -17.89
C SER A 214 9.96 18.21 -18.80
N LEU A 215 9.97 17.52 -19.95
CA LEU A 215 10.98 17.70 -21.00
C LEU A 215 10.93 19.12 -21.57
N GLY A 216 9.75 19.64 -21.90
CA GLY A 216 9.59 21.02 -22.38
C GLY A 216 10.19 22.04 -21.41
N VAL A 217 9.94 21.89 -20.11
CA VAL A 217 10.52 22.77 -19.09
C VAL A 217 12.04 22.60 -18.99
N THR A 218 12.53 21.37 -19.12
CA THR A 218 13.97 21.07 -19.17
C THR A 218 14.65 21.76 -20.36
N LEU A 219 14.01 21.76 -21.53
CA LEU A 219 14.52 22.45 -22.72
C LEU A 219 14.58 23.97 -22.53
N VAL A 220 13.60 24.57 -21.85
CA VAL A 220 13.64 26.01 -21.50
C VAL A 220 14.89 26.33 -20.68
N PHE A 221 15.18 25.54 -19.64
CA PHE A 221 16.38 25.75 -18.81
C PHE A 221 17.66 25.65 -19.63
N LEU A 222 17.76 24.67 -20.53
CA LEU A 222 18.94 24.44 -21.35
C LEU A 222 19.14 25.50 -22.44
N LEU A 223 18.05 26.02 -23.01
CA LEU A 223 18.08 27.11 -23.98
C LEU A 223 18.45 28.46 -23.34
N LEU A 224 18.06 28.68 -22.08
CA LEU A 224 18.33 29.94 -21.37
C LEU A 224 19.59 29.88 -20.50
N GLY A 225 20.07 28.69 -20.15
CA GLY A 225 21.17 28.46 -19.23
C GLY A 225 20.83 28.71 -17.75
N ARG A 226 19.56 28.99 -17.42
CA ARG A 226 19.10 29.37 -16.07
C ARG A 226 17.63 29.05 -15.86
N ASN A 227 17.18 29.13 -14.61
CA ASN A 227 15.76 29.11 -14.26
C ASN A 227 15.13 30.50 -14.46
N PRO A 228 14.20 30.69 -15.43
CA PRO A 228 13.62 32.00 -15.72
C PRO A 228 12.70 32.53 -14.62
N VAL A 229 12.16 31.64 -13.78
CA VAL A 229 11.20 31.97 -12.70
C VAL A 229 11.77 31.74 -11.30
N ALA A 230 13.09 31.76 -11.14
CA ALA A 230 13.77 31.52 -9.86
C ALA A 230 13.36 32.47 -8.71
N HIS A 231 12.75 33.61 -9.05
CA HIS A 231 12.27 34.64 -8.13
C HIS A 231 10.84 34.38 -7.63
N MET A 232 10.13 33.40 -8.19
CA MET A 232 8.77 33.04 -7.81
C MET A 232 8.76 31.82 -6.90
N ASP A 233 7.84 31.79 -5.94
CA ASP A 233 7.55 30.60 -5.15
C ASP A 233 6.54 29.69 -5.87
N ASP A 234 6.44 28.44 -5.40
CA ASP A 234 5.58 27.42 -6.01
C ASP A 234 4.10 27.84 -6.08
N ASP A 235 3.61 28.56 -5.06
CA ASP A 235 2.25 29.09 -5.02
C ASP A 235 2.00 30.17 -6.08
N THR A 236 2.96 31.08 -6.27
CA THR A 236 2.90 32.08 -7.34
C THR A 236 2.99 31.43 -8.70
N ILE A 237 3.89 30.47 -8.90
CA ILE A 237 4.04 29.73 -10.16
C ILE A 237 2.72 29.04 -10.50
N LEU A 238 2.16 28.25 -9.59
CA LEU A 238 0.92 27.51 -9.84
C LEU A 238 -0.23 28.46 -10.20
N ARG A 239 -0.40 29.54 -9.44
CA ARG A 239 -1.41 30.56 -9.71
C ARG A 239 -1.20 31.22 -11.07
N MET A 240 0.02 31.61 -11.41
CA MET A 240 0.31 32.23 -12.70
C MET A 240 0.08 31.25 -13.85
N LYS A 241 0.45 29.96 -13.70
CA LYS A 241 0.15 28.92 -14.70
C LYS A 241 -1.35 28.84 -14.96
N MET A 242 -2.18 28.88 -13.91
CA MET A 242 -3.65 28.90 -14.07
C MET A 242 -4.19 30.14 -14.79
N GLN A 243 -3.58 31.32 -14.56
CA GLN A 243 -4.08 32.59 -15.10
C GLN A 243 -3.60 32.86 -16.52
N GLN A 244 -2.34 32.54 -16.81
CA GLN A 244 -1.65 32.97 -18.04
C GLN A 244 -1.23 31.79 -18.93
N GLY A 245 -1.23 30.56 -18.39
CA GLY A 245 -0.77 29.35 -19.05
C GLY A 245 0.71 29.06 -18.80
N SER A 246 1.06 27.78 -18.74
CA SER A 246 2.41 27.30 -18.43
C SER A 246 3.48 27.84 -19.36
N TYR A 247 3.25 27.82 -20.68
CA TYR A 247 4.18 28.38 -21.65
C TYR A 247 4.49 29.86 -21.38
N ASN A 248 3.46 30.69 -21.15
CA ASN A 248 3.63 32.12 -20.93
C ASN A 248 4.36 32.43 -19.62
N VAL A 249 4.15 31.63 -18.57
CA VAL A 249 4.82 31.82 -17.28
C VAL A 249 6.28 31.40 -17.34
N LEU A 250 6.57 30.26 -17.98
CA LEU A 250 7.90 29.66 -17.97
C LEU A 250 8.82 30.27 -19.05
N VAL A 251 8.26 30.73 -20.16
CA VAL A 251 9.02 31.37 -21.25
C VAL A 251 8.89 32.90 -21.18
N GLY A 252 7.68 33.42 -20.98
CA GLY A 252 7.44 34.87 -20.97
C GLY A 252 7.96 35.58 -22.21
N ASP A 253 8.70 36.66 -21.99
CA ASP A 253 9.33 37.48 -23.03
C ASP A 253 10.77 37.03 -23.39
N GLU A 254 11.20 35.85 -22.92
CA GLU A 254 12.53 35.33 -23.21
C GLU A 254 12.72 35.06 -24.70
N ARG A 255 13.92 35.36 -25.22
CA ARG A 255 14.25 35.19 -26.64
C ARG A 255 14.69 33.76 -26.91
N LEU A 256 13.77 32.98 -27.49
CA LEU A 256 14.03 31.60 -27.91
C LEU A 256 14.29 31.49 -29.42
N PRO A 257 15.10 30.52 -29.87
CA PRO A 257 15.22 30.23 -31.30
C PRO A 257 13.88 29.81 -31.90
N LEU A 258 13.58 30.30 -33.10
CA LEU A 258 12.26 30.14 -33.73
C LEU A 258 11.83 28.67 -33.88
N ALA A 259 12.78 27.78 -34.17
CA ALA A 259 12.53 26.34 -34.32
C ALA A 259 11.96 25.69 -33.05
N PHE A 260 12.34 26.19 -31.86
CA PHE A 260 11.94 25.64 -30.57
C PHE A 260 10.65 26.26 -30.02
N VAL A 261 10.18 27.39 -30.58
CA VAL A 261 8.94 28.04 -30.14
C VAL A 261 7.72 27.14 -30.36
N GLU A 262 7.61 26.51 -31.53
CA GLU A 262 6.52 25.58 -31.84
C GLU A 262 6.55 24.36 -30.90
N LEU A 263 7.74 23.75 -30.75
CA LEU A 263 7.96 22.62 -29.87
C LEU A 263 7.53 22.92 -28.43
N LEU A 264 8.00 24.02 -27.86
CA LEU A 264 7.72 24.37 -26.47
C LEU A 264 6.25 24.73 -26.25
N ARG A 265 5.58 25.35 -27.23
CA ARG A 265 4.12 25.55 -27.17
C ARG A 265 3.37 24.22 -27.14
N GLY A 266 3.83 23.26 -27.93
CA GLY A 266 3.34 21.88 -27.96
C GLY A 266 3.45 21.17 -26.62
N LEU A 267 4.67 21.12 -26.08
CA LEU A 267 4.99 20.41 -24.84
C LEU A 267 4.43 21.09 -23.58
N LEU A 268 4.35 22.43 -23.56
CA LEU A 268 3.89 23.21 -22.40
C LEU A 268 2.43 23.66 -22.52
N CYS A 269 1.64 23.01 -23.39
CA CYS A 269 0.20 23.23 -23.48
C CYS A 269 -0.49 22.71 -22.22
N ASP A 270 -1.31 23.52 -21.54
CA ASP A 270 -2.01 23.09 -20.33
C ASP A 270 -3.20 22.17 -20.63
N ASP A 271 -3.82 22.29 -21.81
CA ASP A 271 -4.88 21.38 -22.23
C ASP A 271 -4.29 20.02 -22.57
N ALA A 272 -4.55 19.01 -21.73
CA ALA A 272 -4.03 17.66 -21.89
C ALA A 272 -4.47 16.99 -23.21
N GLU A 273 -5.60 17.40 -23.81
CA GLU A 273 -6.04 16.86 -25.11
C GLU A 273 -5.23 17.41 -26.29
N GLN A 274 -4.67 18.62 -26.14
CA GLN A 274 -3.91 19.29 -27.18
C GLN A 274 -2.40 19.23 -26.94
N ARG A 275 -1.97 18.93 -25.71
CA ARG A 275 -0.56 18.79 -25.37
C ARG A 275 0.05 17.70 -26.23
N TRP A 276 1.20 18.01 -26.81
CA TRP A 276 1.88 17.06 -27.68
C TRP A 276 2.20 15.77 -26.94
N ASP A 277 1.91 14.67 -27.61
CA ASP A 277 2.36 13.35 -27.27
C ASP A 277 3.66 13.02 -28.03
N VAL A 278 4.09 11.76 -27.95
CA VAL A 278 5.29 11.29 -28.66
C VAL A 278 5.12 11.42 -30.18
N GLU A 279 3.93 11.18 -30.72
CA GLU A 279 3.69 11.29 -32.16
C GLU A 279 3.85 12.73 -32.66
N GLY A 280 3.30 13.70 -31.93
CA GLY A 280 3.49 15.12 -32.22
C GLY A 280 4.97 15.51 -32.23
N LEU A 281 5.74 15.00 -31.26
CA LEU A 281 7.18 15.25 -31.19
C LEU A 281 7.96 14.62 -32.35
N ASP A 282 7.57 13.43 -32.79
CA ASP A 282 8.19 12.71 -33.92
C ASP A 282 7.97 13.44 -35.24
N LEU A 283 6.76 13.97 -35.45
CA LEU A 283 6.44 14.80 -36.59
C LEU A 283 7.34 16.05 -36.62
N TRP A 284 7.52 16.72 -35.48
CA TRP A 284 8.41 17.87 -35.38
C TRP A 284 9.88 17.49 -35.65
N LEU A 285 10.37 16.39 -35.09
CA LEU A 285 11.73 15.87 -35.34
C LEU A 285 11.97 15.56 -36.83
N SER A 286 10.93 15.13 -37.55
CA SER A 286 10.99 14.90 -39.00
C SER A 286 10.94 16.17 -39.85
N GLY A 287 10.89 17.35 -39.23
CA GLY A 287 10.80 18.65 -39.91
C GLY A 287 9.40 19.03 -40.38
N ARG A 288 8.36 18.29 -39.96
CA ARG A 288 6.96 18.62 -40.27
C ARG A 288 6.44 19.65 -39.27
N ARG A 289 5.71 20.64 -39.77
CA ARG A 289 4.96 21.58 -38.92
C ARG A 289 3.63 20.96 -38.52
N LEU A 290 3.26 21.13 -37.27
CA LEU A 290 1.96 20.71 -36.76
C LEU A 290 0.94 21.84 -36.90
N SER A 291 -0.33 21.47 -36.84
CA SER A 291 -1.40 22.47 -36.81
C SER A 291 -1.22 23.37 -35.59
N PRO A 292 -1.37 24.71 -35.74
CA PRO A 292 -1.27 25.62 -34.61
C PRO A 292 -2.26 25.24 -33.51
N LEU A 293 -1.76 25.16 -32.27
CA LEU A 293 -2.59 24.96 -31.09
C LEU A 293 -3.61 26.10 -30.97
N GLN A 294 -4.85 25.75 -30.65
CA GLN A 294 -5.91 26.72 -30.41
C GLN A 294 -6.08 26.90 -28.90
N PRO A 295 -5.64 28.04 -28.32
CA PRO A 295 -5.71 28.26 -26.89
C PRO A 295 -7.16 28.21 -26.42
N ARG A 296 -7.51 27.18 -25.64
CA ARG A 296 -8.80 27.12 -24.94
C ARG A 296 -8.65 27.82 -23.59
N HIS A 297 -8.74 29.15 -23.60
CA HIS A 297 -8.74 29.90 -22.35
C HIS A 297 -10.05 29.70 -21.58
N GLU A 298 -9.94 29.50 -20.28
CA GLU A 298 -11.10 29.53 -19.39
C GLU A 298 -11.77 30.90 -19.46
N LYS A 299 -13.10 30.93 -19.54
CA LYS A 299 -13.87 32.17 -19.59
C LYS A 299 -13.59 33.01 -18.34
N ARG A 300 -13.06 34.21 -18.54
CA ARG A 300 -12.86 35.20 -17.47
C ARG A 300 -14.20 35.83 -17.07
N ALA A 301 -14.47 35.90 -15.78
CA ALA A 301 -15.65 36.56 -15.25
C ALA A 301 -15.61 38.08 -15.46
N ALA A 302 -16.77 38.70 -15.70
CA ALA A 302 -16.89 40.16 -15.84
C ALA A 302 -16.63 40.90 -14.51
N ARG A 303 -16.88 40.25 -13.37
CA ARG A 303 -16.60 40.76 -12.02
C ARG A 303 -15.92 39.69 -11.19
N GLY A 304 -14.97 40.11 -10.36
CA GLY A 304 -14.26 39.20 -9.46
C GLY A 304 -15.17 38.65 -8.36
N PHE A 305 -14.90 37.42 -7.93
CA PHE A 305 -15.47 36.84 -6.72
C PHE A 305 -14.58 37.20 -5.53
N PRO A 306 -15.05 37.99 -4.56
CA PRO A 306 -14.26 38.31 -3.37
C PRO A 306 -14.21 37.10 -2.42
N PHE A 307 -13.01 36.61 -2.14
CA PHE A 307 -12.79 35.51 -1.21
C PHE A 307 -11.44 35.69 -0.48
N ASN A 308 -11.45 35.61 0.86
CA ASN A 308 -10.25 35.76 1.70
C ASN A 308 -9.36 36.96 1.33
N GLY A 309 -9.97 38.14 1.15
CA GLY A 309 -9.23 39.38 0.87
C GLY A 309 -8.70 39.51 -0.56
N LYS A 310 -9.06 38.60 -1.47
CA LYS A 310 -8.66 38.62 -2.89
C LYS A 310 -9.86 38.48 -3.82
N GLU A 311 -9.77 39.08 -5.00
CA GLU A 311 -10.73 38.87 -6.08
C GLU A 311 -10.27 37.79 -7.05
N TYR A 312 -11.18 36.87 -7.39
CA TYR A 312 -10.94 35.77 -8.33
C TYR A 312 -11.80 35.92 -9.57
N PHE A 313 -11.19 35.79 -10.76
CA PHE A 313 -11.89 35.98 -12.05
C PHE A 313 -12.08 34.68 -12.83
N HIS A 314 -11.51 33.57 -12.37
CA HIS A 314 -11.53 32.27 -13.05
C HIS A 314 -12.03 31.20 -12.07
N CYS A 315 -12.81 30.22 -12.54
CA CYS A 315 -13.39 29.19 -11.66
C CYS A 315 -12.30 28.27 -11.12
N ARG A 316 -11.31 27.90 -11.96
CA ARG A 316 -10.16 27.09 -11.55
C ARG A 316 -9.39 27.72 -10.40
N GLU A 317 -9.04 29.00 -10.51
CA GLU A 317 -8.31 29.73 -9.47
C GLU A 317 -9.13 29.84 -8.18
N LEU A 318 -10.41 30.18 -8.27
CA LEU A 318 -11.31 30.26 -7.12
C LEU A 318 -11.43 28.90 -6.42
N ALA A 319 -11.57 27.81 -7.19
CA ALA A 319 -11.67 26.46 -6.64
C ALA A 319 -10.39 26.04 -5.91
N ALA A 320 -9.22 26.38 -6.43
CA ALA A 320 -7.95 26.11 -5.74
C ALA A 320 -7.85 26.91 -4.41
N ALA A 321 -8.27 28.17 -4.42
CA ALA A 321 -8.27 29.01 -3.21
C ALA A 321 -9.27 28.52 -2.15
N MET A 322 -10.48 28.13 -2.57
CA MET A 322 -11.51 27.56 -1.71
C MET A 322 -11.06 26.22 -1.09
N ALA A 323 -10.39 25.36 -1.86
CA ALA A 323 -9.87 24.09 -1.36
C ALA A 323 -8.84 24.27 -0.24
N ARG A 324 -7.97 25.28 -0.35
CA ARG A 324 -6.97 25.63 0.68
C ARG A 324 -7.61 26.24 1.94
N ASN A 325 -8.80 26.83 1.81
CA ASN A 325 -9.51 27.51 2.88
C ASN A 325 -10.90 26.88 3.09
N TRP A 326 -10.89 25.57 3.37
CA TRP A 326 -12.07 24.71 3.33
C TRP A 326 -13.26 25.25 4.11
N ASP A 327 -13.06 25.60 5.39
CA ASP A 327 -14.13 26.11 6.26
C ASP A 327 -14.67 27.46 5.80
N ALA A 328 -13.80 28.35 5.31
CA ALA A 328 -14.20 29.66 4.80
C ALA A 328 -14.97 29.56 3.48
N ALA A 329 -14.77 28.49 2.71
CA ALA A 329 -15.43 28.27 1.43
C ALA A 329 -16.88 27.77 1.56
N ILE A 330 -17.26 27.13 2.68
CA ILE A 330 -18.61 26.58 2.86
C ILE A 330 -19.70 27.67 2.89
N PRO A 331 -19.60 28.75 3.70
CA PRO A 331 -20.64 29.78 3.75
C PRO A 331 -21.01 30.42 2.40
N PRO A 332 -20.06 30.91 1.57
CA PRO A 332 -20.43 31.53 0.30
C PRO A 332 -21.08 30.56 -0.70
N VAL A 333 -20.83 29.26 -0.59
CA VAL A 333 -21.51 28.23 -1.39
C VAL A 333 -22.96 28.06 -0.90
N LEU A 334 -23.15 27.88 0.41
CA LEU A 334 -24.48 27.67 1.00
C LEU A 334 -25.41 28.89 0.90
N GLU A 335 -24.85 30.09 1.00
CA GLU A 335 -25.59 31.36 0.90
C GLU A 335 -25.95 31.73 -0.55
N GLY A 336 -25.57 30.92 -1.54
CA GLY A 336 -25.86 31.17 -2.96
C GLY A 336 -24.99 32.25 -3.62
N LYS A 337 -23.97 32.77 -2.94
CA LYS A 337 -23.06 33.78 -3.50
C LYS A 337 -22.30 33.23 -4.71
N LEU A 338 -21.81 32.00 -4.62
CA LEU A 338 -21.12 31.34 -5.73
C LEU A 338 -22.04 31.11 -6.93
N GLU A 339 -23.26 30.62 -6.69
CA GLU A 339 -24.27 30.40 -7.74
C GLU A 339 -24.59 31.69 -8.49
N LEU A 340 -24.81 32.78 -7.75
CA LEU A 340 -25.11 34.08 -8.33
C LEU A 340 -23.95 34.62 -9.17
N TRP A 341 -22.71 34.42 -8.71
CA TRP A 341 -21.51 34.81 -9.45
C TRP A 341 -21.33 34.00 -10.72
N LEU A 342 -21.51 32.68 -10.68
CA LEU A 342 -21.49 31.82 -11.87
C LEU A 342 -22.54 32.28 -12.88
N ARG A 343 -23.76 32.58 -12.42
CA ARG A 343 -24.87 32.99 -13.29
C ARG A 343 -24.68 34.37 -13.91
N ARG A 344 -24.17 35.35 -13.16
CA ARG A 344 -24.14 36.77 -13.57
C ARG A 344 -22.79 37.29 -14.03
N ALA A 345 -21.69 36.79 -13.47
CA ALA A 345 -20.35 37.27 -13.78
C ALA A 345 -19.61 36.35 -14.75
N VAL A 346 -19.71 35.04 -14.57
CA VAL A 346 -19.17 34.03 -15.51
C VAL A 346 -20.13 33.79 -16.68
N GLU A 347 -21.45 33.95 -16.42
CA GLU A 347 -22.55 33.64 -17.34
C GLU A 347 -22.64 32.15 -17.70
N ASP A 348 -22.24 31.27 -16.78
CA ASP A 348 -22.37 29.82 -16.88
C ASP A 348 -23.63 29.38 -16.12
N LYS A 349 -24.78 29.45 -16.81
CA LYS A 349 -26.10 29.13 -16.23
C LYS A 349 -26.25 27.66 -15.85
N GLU A 350 -25.60 26.77 -16.60
CA GLU A 350 -25.63 25.32 -16.37
C GLU A 350 -24.90 24.99 -15.07
N ARG A 351 -23.67 25.49 -14.91
CA ARG A 351 -22.90 25.30 -13.68
C ARG A 351 -23.56 25.95 -12.47
N ALA A 352 -24.13 27.14 -12.64
CA ALA A 352 -24.90 27.81 -11.58
C ALA A 352 -26.09 26.96 -11.12
N GLN A 353 -26.85 26.39 -12.08
CA GLN A 353 -27.98 25.52 -11.78
C GLN A 353 -27.55 24.25 -11.03
N ALA A 354 -26.48 23.60 -11.47
CA ALA A 354 -25.92 22.43 -10.80
C ALA A 354 -25.50 22.73 -9.35
N VAL A 355 -24.85 23.88 -9.10
CA VAL A 355 -24.51 24.32 -7.73
C VAL A 355 -25.78 24.53 -6.89
N ALA A 356 -26.80 25.21 -7.42
CA ALA A 356 -28.07 25.43 -6.72
C ALA A 356 -28.74 24.12 -6.31
N GLU A 357 -28.75 23.13 -7.20
CA GLU A 357 -29.34 21.81 -6.95
C GLU A 357 -28.58 21.05 -5.87
N MET A 358 -27.25 21.02 -5.92
CA MET A 358 -26.43 20.40 -4.88
C MET A 358 -26.66 21.04 -3.51
N VAL A 359 -26.74 22.38 -3.44
CA VAL A 359 -27.02 23.12 -2.20
C VAL A 359 -28.43 22.78 -1.67
N ARG A 360 -29.44 22.73 -2.54
CA ARG A 360 -30.82 22.37 -2.17
C ARG A 360 -30.91 20.96 -1.59
N VAL A 361 -30.22 19.99 -2.19
CA VAL A 361 -30.17 18.60 -1.68
C VAL A 361 -29.60 18.57 -0.25
N VAL A 362 -28.52 19.31 0.00
CA VAL A 362 -27.92 19.37 1.34
C VAL A 362 -28.82 20.11 2.34
N LEU A 363 -29.44 21.23 1.96
CA LEU A 363 -30.38 22.00 2.82
C LEU A 363 -31.62 21.21 3.22
N ASN A 364 -32.14 20.36 2.33
CA ASN A 364 -33.36 19.59 2.57
C ASN A 364 -33.08 18.16 3.08
N GLY A 365 -31.81 17.76 3.19
CA GLY A 365 -31.41 16.42 3.65
C GLY A 365 -31.43 16.28 5.18
N GLY A 366 -31.79 15.10 5.67
CA GLY A 366 -31.84 14.77 7.10
C GLY A 366 -30.57 14.14 7.69
N GLY A 367 -29.47 14.10 6.94
CA GLY A 367 -28.20 13.49 7.37
C GLY A 367 -27.33 14.41 8.24
N GLU A 368 -26.17 13.89 8.67
CA GLU A 368 -25.21 14.67 9.46
C GLU A 368 -24.71 15.89 8.67
N ARG A 369 -25.09 17.08 9.16
CA ARG A 369 -24.96 18.34 8.41
C ARG A 369 -23.53 18.60 7.94
N ARG A 370 -22.55 18.37 8.83
CA ARG A 370 -21.15 18.67 8.55
C ARG A 370 -20.57 17.77 7.44
N ILE A 371 -20.89 16.49 7.48
CA ILE A 371 -20.48 15.52 6.45
C ILE A 371 -21.07 15.91 5.09
N ALA A 372 -22.36 16.23 5.07
CA ALA A 372 -23.04 16.65 3.85
C ALA A 372 -22.44 17.94 3.27
N THR A 373 -22.07 18.92 4.10
CA THR A 373 -21.43 20.16 3.63
C THR A 373 -20.02 19.94 3.09
N ASP A 374 -19.25 19.01 3.67
CA ASP A 374 -17.92 18.66 3.17
C ASP A 374 -18.00 17.98 1.79
N GLN A 375 -18.92 17.03 1.62
CA GLN A 375 -19.16 16.40 0.33
C GLN A 375 -19.72 17.39 -0.71
N LEU A 376 -20.60 18.31 -0.30
CA LEU A 376 -21.08 19.40 -1.15
C LEU A 376 -19.92 20.24 -1.67
N LEU A 377 -19.07 20.74 -0.78
CA LEU A 377 -17.94 21.58 -1.19
C LEU A 377 -17.03 20.81 -2.13
N CYS A 378 -16.70 19.54 -1.83
CA CYS A 378 -15.92 18.69 -2.73
C CYS A 378 -16.51 18.62 -4.15
N LYS A 379 -17.82 18.35 -4.28
CA LYS A 379 -18.52 18.29 -5.58
C LYS A 379 -18.50 19.63 -6.30
N VAL A 380 -18.73 20.72 -5.58
CA VAL A 380 -18.69 22.08 -6.14
C VAL A 380 -17.30 22.39 -6.68
N LEU A 381 -16.23 22.05 -5.96
CA LEU A 381 -14.86 22.29 -6.42
C LEU A 381 -14.53 21.48 -7.68
N MET A 382 -14.97 20.21 -7.75
CA MET A 382 -14.82 19.37 -8.95
C MET A 382 -15.62 19.92 -10.15
N LEU A 383 -16.78 20.51 -9.90
CA LEU A 383 -17.58 21.16 -10.93
C LEU A 383 -16.93 22.46 -11.43
N LEU A 384 -16.30 23.23 -10.55
CA LEU A 384 -15.60 24.46 -10.90
C LEU A 384 -14.31 24.19 -11.70
N ASP A 385 -13.58 23.15 -11.34
CA ASP A 385 -12.32 22.75 -11.98
C ASP A 385 -12.33 21.24 -12.27
N PRO A 386 -12.93 20.82 -13.40
CA PRO A 386 -13.04 19.40 -13.71
C PRO A 386 -11.68 18.73 -13.82
N ALA A 387 -10.63 19.34 -14.35
CA ALA A 387 -9.35 18.63 -14.49
C ALA A 387 -8.57 18.50 -13.17
N ALA A 388 -9.00 19.15 -12.09
CA ALA A 388 -8.32 19.10 -10.80
C ALA A 388 -8.12 17.67 -10.27
N PRO A 389 -7.08 17.44 -9.44
CA PRO A 389 -7.04 16.26 -8.57
C PRO A 389 -8.23 16.26 -7.60
N ILE A 390 -8.44 15.14 -6.90
CA ILE A 390 -9.34 15.08 -5.74
C ILE A 390 -8.89 16.15 -4.74
N ARG A 391 -9.82 16.95 -4.21
CA ARG A 391 -9.57 17.95 -3.17
C ARG A 391 -10.55 17.75 -2.02
N TYR A 392 -10.03 17.35 -0.86
CA TYR A 392 -10.87 17.08 0.31
C TYR A 392 -10.13 17.43 1.62
N LYS A 393 -10.51 18.52 2.28
CA LYS A 393 -9.95 18.95 3.58
C LYS A 393 -8.40 18.97 3.64
N GLY A 394 -7.76 19.47 2.58
CA GLY A 394 -6.29 19.50 2.47
C GLY A 394 -5.65 18.22 1.89
N PHE A 395 -6.43 17.15 1.69
CA PHE A 395 -6.00 16.02 0.88
C PHE A 395 -6.21 16.34 -0.61
N ASN A 396 -5.12 16.70 -1.28
CA ASN A 396 -5.10 16.93 -2.72
C ASN A 396 -4.37 15.76 -3.39
N ALA A 397 -5.07 14.93 -4.15
CA ALA A 397 -4.53 13.68 -4.67
C ALA A 397 -5.07 13.34 -6.06
N MET A 398 -4.19 12.87 -6.94
CA MET A 398 -4.65 12.08 -8.08
C MET A 398 -5.21 10.75 -7.57
N PRO A 399 -6.24 10.17 -8.20
CA PRO A 399 -6.86 8.93 -7.70
C PRO A 399 -5.85 7.77 -7.54
N ASP A 400 -4.88 7.65 -8.45
CA ASP A 400 -3.79 6.65 -8.40
C ASP A 400 -2.66 7.04 -7.43
N GLY A 401 -2.64 8.29 -6.94
CA GLY A 401 -1.72 8.75 -5.90
C GLY A 401 -2.18 8.43 -4.47
N VAL A 402 -3.43 8.02 -4.26
CA VAL A 402 -3.99 7.74 -2.92
C VAL A 402 -3.23 6.62 -2.21
N GLY A 403 -2.85 5.56 -2.94
CA GLY A 403 -2.10 4.43 -2.41
C GLY A 403 -0.74 4.83 -1.84
N THR A 404 0.00 5.66 -2.60
CA THR A 404 1.31 6.18 -2.20
C THR A 404 1.17 7.08 -0.98
N ALA A 405 0.17 7.97 -0.97
CA ALA A 405 -0.09 8.83 0.18
C ALA A 405 -0.40 8.03 1.45
N LEU A 406 -1.20 6.96 1.34
CA LEU A 406 -1.47 6.07 2.47
C LEU A 406 -0.19 5.41 2.98
N ALA A 407 0.63 4.86 2.08
CA ALA A 407 1.87 4.20 2.44
C ALA A 407 2.84 5.13 3.17
N ALA A 408 3.00 6.37 2.70
CA ALA A 408 3.84 7.36 3.35
C ALA A 408 3.32 7.77 4.73
N VAL A 409 2.02 8.07 4.86
CA VAL A 409 1.41 8.45 6.15
C VAL A 409 1.55 7.33 7.18
N MET A 410 1.33 6.07 6.78
CA MET A 410 1.51 4.91 7.66
C MET A 410 2.97 4.68 8.04
N ALA A 411 3.90 4.78 7.08
CA ALA A 411 5.33 4.60 7.35
C ALA A 411 5.88 5.68 8.31
N GLN A 412 5.38 6.92 8.19
CA GLN A 412 5.71 8.04 9.07
C GLN A 412 4.90 8.04 10.39
N LYS A 413 4.02 7.05 10.61
CA LYS A 413 3.12 6.97 11.79
C LYS A 413 2.31 8.26 12.02
N SER A 414 1.91 8.91 10.92
CA SER A 414 1.12 10.14 10.91
C SER A 414 -0.38 9.85 10.94
N ASP A 415 -1.21 10.89 11.03
CA ASP A 415 -2.67 10.76 11.13
C ASP A 415 -3.30 10.21 9.83
N THR A 416 -3.89 9.02 9.91
CA THR A 416 -4.53 8.32 8.79
C THR A 416 -6.02 8.65 8.64
N ARG A 417 -6.63 9.38 9.58
CA ARG A 417 -8.09 9.62 9.62
C ARG A 417 -8.62 10.24 8.34
N LEU A 418 -7.89 11.17 7.73
CA LEU A 418 -8.32 11.83 6.51
C LEU A 418 -8.37 10.87 5.31
N VAL A 419 -7.40 9.96 5.18
CA VAL A 419 -7.38 8.96 4.10
C VAL A 419 -8.50 7.93 4.31
N VAL A 420 -8.71 7.50 5.55
CA VAL A 420 -9.84 6.63 5.93
C VAL A 420 -11.17 7.29 5.58
N GLU A 421 -11.32 8.58 5.89
CA GLU A 421 -12.50 9.37 5.57
C GLU A 421 -12.74 9.46 4.05
N VAL A 422 -11.69 9.71 3.26
CA VAL A 422 -11.74 9.78 1.79
C VAL A 422 -12.26 8.47 1.18
N ILE A 423 -11.79 7.32 1.67
CA ILE A 423 -12.22 5.98 1.19
C ILE A 423 -13.67 5.70 1.61
N LEU A 424 -13.98 5.82 2.91
CA LEU A 424 -15.30 5.47 3.44
C LEU A 424 -16.43 6.35 2.88
N ARG A 425 -16.13 7.63 2.60
CA ARG A 425 -17.08 8.59 2.03
C ARG A 425 -17.14 8.57 0.51
N GLU A 426 -16.44 7.64 -0.14
CA GLU A 426 -16.38 7.49 -1.61
C GLU A 426 -16.01 8.79 -2.31
N VAL A 427 -15.10 9.59 -1.74
CA VAL A 427 -14.66 10.85 -2.35
C VAL A 427 -14.09 10.64 -3.76
N PRO A 428 -13.27 9.59 -4.04
CA PRO A 428 -12.80 9.30 -5.40
C PRO A 428 -13.92 9.05 -6.41
N ARG A 429 -15.03 8.43 -5.99
CA ARG A 429 -16.19 8.22 -6.86
C ARG A 429 -16.75 9.54 -7.38
N LEU A 430 -16.80 10.57 -6.53
CA LEU A 430 -17.24 11.90 -6.94
C LEU A 430 -16.35 12.48 -8.05
N TRP A 431 -15.05 12.17 -8.02
CA TRP A 431 -14.11 12.61 -9.03
C TRP A 431 -14.33 11.90 -10.37
N PHE A 432 -14.61 10.59 -10.35
CA PHE A 432 -14.91 9.80 -11.55
C PHE A 432 -16.24 10.23 -12.19
N GLU A 433 -17.29 10.46 -11.39
CA GLU A 433 -18.59 10.98 -11.86
C GLU A 433 -18.48 12.37 -12.51
N ALA A 434 -17.48 13.17 -12.10
CA ALA A 434 -17.24 14.50 -12.66
C ALA A 434 -16.42 14.50 -13.98
N ARG A 435 -15.95 13.34 -14.46
CA ARG A 435 -15.18 13.26 -15.72
C ARG A 435 -16.11 13.49 -16.91
N LYS A 436 -15.68 14.34 -17.84
CA LYS A 436 -16.41 14.59 -19.10
C LYS A 436 -16.28 13.43 -20.10
N PHE A 437 -15.16 12.73 -20.06
CA PHE A 437 -14.82 11.67 -21.00
C PHE A 437 -14.72 10.33 -20.28
N TYR A 438 -15.22 9.31 -20.96
CA TYR A 438 -15.04 7.94 -20.53
C TYR A 438 -13.58 7.53 -20.65
N SER A 439 -13.05 6.88 -19.63
CA SER A 439 -11.75 6.22 -19.65
C SER A 439 -11.89 4.84 -19.00
N PRO A 440 -11.48 3.76 -19.68
CA PRO A 440 -11.47 2.42 -19.10
C PRO A 440 -10.67 2.34 -17.80
N ASP A 441 -9.53 3.04 -17.73
CA ASP A 441 -8.68 3.07 -16.54
C ASP A 441 -9.41 3.68 -15.34
N ASN A 442 -10.18 4.75 -15.56
CA ASN A 442 -11.00 5.35 -14.52
C ASN A 442 -12.06 4.38 -13.99
N SER A 443 -12.70 3.59 -14.87
CA SER A 443 -13.69 2.59 -14.44
C SER A 443 -13.06 1.46 -13.61
N LEU A 444 -11.85 1.02 -13.97
CA LEU A 444 -11.09 0.04 -13.18
C LEU A 444 -10.76 0.60 -11.79
N MET A 445 -10.26 1.83 -11.74
CA MET A 445 -9.92 2.49 -10.49
C MET A 445 -11.15 2.72 -9.59
N GLU A 446 -12.28 3.10 -10.17
CA GLU A 446 -13.54 3.23 -9.41
C GLU A 446 -13.96 1.90 -8.79
N GLY A 447 -13.84 0.78 -9.54
CA GLY A 447 -14.04 -0.56 -9.02
C GLY A 447 -13.11 -0.89 -7.85
N ASN A 448 -11.82 -0.57 -7.97
CA ASN A 448 -10.84 -0.77 -6.91
C ASN A 448 -11.23 0.02 -5.64
N PHE A 449 -11.62 1.30 -5.77
CA PHE A 449 -12.06 2.10 -4.62
C PHE A 449 -13.31 1.55 -3.93
N ARG A 450 -14.21 0.90 -4.68
CA ARG A 450 -15.37 0.20 -4.10
C ARG A 450 -14.93 -0.97 -3.24
N GLU A 451 -13.97 -1.77 -3.70
CA GLU A 451 -13.40 -2.87 -2.92
C GLU A 451 -12.64 -2.37 -1.69
N LEU A 452 -11.86 -1.29 -1.81
CA LEU A 452 -11.20 -0.67 -0.66
C LEU A 452 -12.21 -0.27 0.42
N LYS A 453 -13.36 0.30 0.05
CA LYS A 453 -14.43 0.59 1.00
C LYS A 453 -14.97 -0.68 1.67
N ASN A 454 -15.18 -1.76 0.91
CA ASN A 454 -15.62 -3.06 1.45
C ASN A 454 -14.63 -3.65 2.45
N TYR A 455 -13.32 -3.48 2.21
CA TYR A 455 -12.29 -3.90 3.15
C TYR A 455 -12.24 -3.00 4.39
N MET A 456 -12.44 -1.69 4.24
CA MET A 456 -12.42 -0.74 5.36
C MET A 456 -13.58 -0.92 6.36
N THR A 457 -14.73 -1.42 5.92
CA THR A 457 -15.90 -1.62 6.79
C THR A 457 -15.80 -2.88 7.66
N GLN A 458 -14.92 -3.82 7.29
CA GLN A 458 -14.71 -5.06 8.04
C GLN A 458 -13.62 -4.86 9.11
N THR A 459 -13.87 -5.33 10.33
CA THR A 459 -12.99 -5.12 11.50
C THR A 459 -12.03 -6.28 11.78
N GLY A 460 -12.31 -7.46 11.21
CA GLY A 460 -11.55 -8.69 11.40
C GLY A 460 -10.11 -8.62 10.86
N LEU A 461 -9.29 -9.59 11.26
CA LEU A 461 -7.95 -9.77 10.70
C LEU A 461 -8.03 -9.98 9.18
N GLY A 462 -7.15 -9.31 8.42
CA GLY A 462 -7.13 -9.40 6.97
C GLY A 462 -7.87 -8.27 6.26
N PHE A 463 -8.52 -7.40 7.03
CA PHE A 463 -9.32 -6.28 6.56
C PHE A 463 -8.89 -4.96 7.22
N GLY A 464 -9.57 -3.86 6.86
CA GLY A 464 -9.28 -2.52 7.34
C GLY A 464 -8.20 -1.80 6.53
N LEU A 465 -7.54 -0.86 7.19
CA LEU A 465 -6.60 0.06 6.55
C LEU A 465 -5.35 -0.66 6.05
N GLU A 466 -4.88 -1.68 6.78
CA GLU A 466 -3.74 -2.50 6.40
C GLU A 466 -4.02 -3.27 5.10
N ARG A 467 -5.25 -3.75 4.88
CA ARG A 467 -5.62 -4.41 3.61
C ARG A 467 -5.58 -3.41 2.47
N CYS A 468 -6.17 -2.23 2.66
CA CYS A 468 -6.14 -1.17 1.67
C CYS A 468 -4.72 -0.71 1.32
N LEU A 469 -3.83 -0.66 2.31
CA LEU A 469 -2.43 -0.33 2.12
C LEU A 469 -1.77 -1.29 1.12
N TYR A 470 -1.94 -2.60 1.29
CA TYR A 470 -1.29 -3.57 0.41
C TYR A 470 -1.99 -3.71 -0.94
N GLU A 471 -3.31 -3.59 -1.02
CA GLU A 471 -4.08 -3.60 -2.28
C GLU A 471 -3.71 -2.41 -3.19
N MET A 472 -3.43 -1.24 -2.61
CA MET A 472 -3.04 -0.06 -3.40
C MET A 472 -1.53 0.01 -3.68
N ASN A 473 -0.72 -0.84 -3.06
CA ASN A 473 0.73 -0.79 -3.19
C ASN A 473 1.31 -2.21 -3.32
N ASP A 474 1.20 -2.80 -4.51
CA ASP A 474 1.60 -4.19 -4.81
C ASP A 474 3.01 -4.58 -4.37
N ALA A 475 3.94 -3.62 -4.42
CA ALA A 475 5.33 -3.87 -4.09
C ALA A 475 5.76 -3.41 -2.69
N LEU A 476 4.81 -2.94 -1.87
CA LEU A 476 5.09 -2.58 -0.49
C LEU A 476 5.44 -3.83 0.31
N PRO A 477 6.55 -3.84 1.06
CA PRO A 477 6.89 -4.97 1.90
C PRO A 477 5.90 -5.11 3.06
N CYS A 478 5.71 -6.33 3.56
CA CYS A 478 4.94 -6.55 4.78
C CYS A 478 5.56 -5.73 5.94
N GLN A 479 4.74 -4.96 6.63
CA GLN A 479 5.15 -4.06 7.72
C GLN A 479 5.00 -4.69 9.11
N SER A 480 4.72 -6.00 9.19
CA SER A 480 4.53 -6.70 10.46
C SER A 480 5.84 -6.74 11.28
N PRO A 481 5.81 -6.48 12.59
CA PRO A 481 6.96 -6.74 13.45
C PRO A 481 7.28 -8.24 13.61
N LEU A 482 6.35 -9.15 13.29
CA LEU A 482 6.54 -10.60 13.47
C LEU A 482 7.53 -11.20 12.47
N ILE A 483 7.84 -10.50 11.38
CA ILE A 483 8.83 -10.94 10.39
C ILE A 483 10.24 -10.40 10.69
N GLY A 484 10.41 -9.68 11.81
CA GLY A 484 11.71 -9.19 12.26
C GLY A 484 12.37 -8.25 11.24
N GLU A 485 13.59 -8.61 10.81
CA GLU A 485 14.38 -7.83 9.86
C GLU A 485 14.17 -8.28 8.40
N GLU A 486 13.21 -9.16 8.12
CA GLU A 486 12.97 -9.66 6.76
C GLU A 486 12.24 -8.62 5.89
N TYR A 487 12.60 -8.54 4.60
CA TYR A 487 11.95 -7.64 3.63
C TYR A 487 11.10 -8.47 2.66
N ILE A 488 9.82 -8.63 2.96
CA ILE A 488 8.91 -9.56 2.28
C ILE A 488 8.02 -8.79 1.32
N THR A 489 8.16 -9.02 0.02
CA THR A 489 7.28 -8.41 -1.00
C THR A 489 6.37 -9.41 -1.68
N GLU A 490 6.71 -10.70 -1.62
CA GLU A 490 5.91 -11.78 -2.23
C GLU A 490 5.41 -12.75 -1.17
N LEU A 491 4.22 -13.34 -1.41
CA LEU A 491 3.62 -14.28 -0.45
C LEU A 491 4.48 -15.52 -0.18
N LYS A 492 5.26 -15.97 -1.18
CA LYS A 492 6.16 -17.15 -1.05
C LYS A 492 7.27 -16.94 -0.01
N GLU A 493 7.58 -15.68 0.31
CA GLU A 493 8.64 -15.31 1.25
C GLU A 493 8.13 -15.27 2.70
N LEU A 494 6.81 -15.26 2.90
CA LEU A 494 6.18 -15.08 4.21
C LEU A 494 6.49 -16.21 5.21
N LEU A 495 6.22 -17.46 4.84
CA LEU A 495 6.44 -18.60 5.74
C LEU A 495 7.94 -18.83 6.05
N PRO A 496 8.87 -18.74 5.07
CA PRO A 496 10.30 -18.74 5.35
C PRO A 496 10.72 -17.69 6.37
N ALA A 497 10.22 -16.45 6.24
CA ALA A 497 10.56 -15.36 7.14
C ALA A 497 10.04 -15.62 8.57
N LEU A 498 8.79 -16.06 8.71
CA LEU A 498 8.23 -16.43 10.02
C LEU A 498 9.02 -17.58 10.67
N ASN A 499 9.43 -18.56 9.88
CA ASN A 499 10.27 -19.65 10.35
C ASN A 499 11.66 -19.16 10.81
N ALA A 500 12.29 -18.26 10.06
CA ALA A 500 13.55 -17.64 10.45
C ALA A 500 13.43 -16.83 11.76
N THR A 501 12.38 -16.02 11.92
CA THR A 501 12.13 -15.26 13.15
C THR A 501 11.89 -16.20 14.34
N ALA A 502 11.05 -17.23 14.17
CA ALA A 502 10.79 -18.22 15.21
C ALA A 502 12.06 -18.96 15.63
N GLY A 503 12.96 -19.27 14.68
CA GLY A 503 14.25 -19.89 14.96
C GLY A 503 15.18 -19.03 15.82
N LYS A 504 15.09 -17.69 15.70
CA LYS A 504 15.89 -16.74 16.48
C LYS A 504 15.29 -16.44 17.86
N GLN A 505 13.97 -16.26 17.94
CA GLN A 505 13.28 -15.84 19.16
C GLN A 505 12.87 -17.00 20.07
N GLY A 506 12.83 -18.23 19.53
CA GLY A 506 12.30 -19.39 20.23
C GLY A 506 10.77 -19.51 20.12
N VAL A 507 10.21 -20.56 20.74
CA VAL A 507 8.77 -20.87 20.66
C VAL A 507 7.96 -19.82 21.43
N SER A 508 7.10 -19.10 20.71
CA SER A 508 6.19 -18.08 21.26
C SER A 508 4.77 -18.62 21.45
N LYS A 509 4.04 -18.07 22.42
CA LYS A 509 2.58 -18.27 22.56
C LYS A 509 1.75 -17.18 21.86
N GLN A 510 2.40 -16.18 21.27
CA GLN A 510 1.74 -15.19 20.44
C GLN A 510 1.32 -15.84 19.11
N TRP A 511 0.24 -15.35 18.50
CA TRP A 511 -0.15 -15.78 17.16
C TRP A 511 0.91 -15.37 16.12
N PRO A 512 1.25 -16.23 15.15
CA PRO A 512 2.18 -15.91 14.06
C PRO A 512 1.57 -15.02 12.96
N VAL A 513 0.43 -14.40 13.24
CA VAL A 513 -0.31 -13.52 12.34
C VAL A 513 -0.84 -12.33 13.14
N ASP A 514 -0.56 -11.13 12.65
CA ASP A 514 -1.14 -9.87 13.11
C ASP A 514 -1.98 -9.22 11.99
N ARG A 515 -2.44 -7.97 12.21
CA ARG A 515 -3.23 -7.24 11.20
C ARG A 515 -2.48 -7.08 9.87
N HIS A 516 -1.17 -6.83 9.91
CA HIS A 516 -0.36 -6.65 8.70
C HIS A 516 -0.11 -7.95 7.96
N ILE A 517 0.18 -9.06 8.65
CA ILE A 517 0.34 -10.36 8.00
C ILE A 517 -0.97 -10.80 7.38
N ALA A 518 -2.09 -10.71 8.12
CA ALA A 518 -3.40 -11.09 7.60
C ALA A 518 -3.77 -10.26 6.36
N ALA A 519 -3.59 -8.94 6.43
CA ALA A 519 -3.86 -8.05 5.30
C ALA A 519 -2.94 -8.32 4.10
N PHE A 520 -1.66 -8.62 4.34
CA PHE A 520 -0.68 -8.95 3.31
C PHE A 520 -1.01 -10.29 2.64
N MET A 521 -1.39 -11.31 3.41
CA MET A 521 -1.87 -12.59 2.88
C MET A 521 -3.07 -12.36 1.95
N GLY A 522 -4.03 -11.56 2.41
CA GLY A 522 -5.19 -11.18 1.61
C GLY A 522 -4.83 -10.54 0.28
N ALA A 523 -4.01 -9.49 0.32
CA ALA A 523 -3.64 -8.70 -0.86
C ALA A 523 -2.62 -9.36 -1.81
N ARG A 524 -1.99 -10.48 -1.40
CA ARG A 524 -0.97 -11.18 -2.21
C ARG A 524 -1.36 -12.60 -2.60
N ALA A 525 -2.45 -13.13 -2.03
CA ALA A 525 -2.98 -14.42 -2.44
C ALA A 525 -3.58 -14.32 -3.84
N ARG A 526 -3.30 -15.31 -4.69
CA ARG A 526 -3.90 -15.40 -6.04
C ARG A 526 -5.34 -15.91 -6.02
N SER A 527 -5.73 -16.56 -4.93
CA SER A 527 -7.08 -17.07 -4.71
C SER A 527 -7.75 -16.28 -3.60
N ASP A 528 -9.06 -16.13 -3.68
CA ASP A 528 -9.84 -15.54 -2.60
C ASP A 528 -9.69 -16.39 -1.32
N ILE A 529 -9.23 -15.73 -0.26
CA ILE A 529 -9.04 -16.30 1.08
C ILE A 529 -9.85 -15.55 2.14
N ASP A 530 -10.73 -14.62 1.75
CA ASP A 530 -11.41 -13.71 2.67
C ASP A 530 -12.31 -14.46 3.66
N ARG A 531 -12.87 -15.61 3.26
CA ARG A 531 -13.59 -16.52 4.17
C ARG A 531 -12.69 -17.04 5.28
N ASN A 532 -11.48 -17.50 4.93
CA ASN A 532 -10.50 -18.00 5.90
C ASN A 532 -9.99 -16.87 6.80
N LEU A 533 -9.77 -15.67 6.25
CA LEU A 533 -9.38 -14.49 7.03
C LEU A 533 -10.45 -14.09 8.04
N THR A 534 -11.72 -14.11 7.66
CA THR A 534 -12.85 -13.87 8.58
C THR A 534 -12.83 -14.89 9.73
N GLN A 535 -12.57 -16.16 9.44
CA GLN A 535 -12.50 -17.22 10.45
C GLN A 535 -11.33 -17.07 11.43
N LEU A 536 -10.27 -16.31 11.10
CA LEU A 536 -9.21 -16.00 12.07
C LEU A 536 -9.70 -15.19 13.26
N SER A 537 -10.84 -14.51 13.11
CA SER A 537 -11.47 -13.71 14.17
C SER A 537 -12.65 -14.44 14.84
N ASP A 538 -12.78 -15.76 14.65
CA ASP A 538 -13.83 -16.56 15.28
C ASP A 538 -13.64 -16.59 16.82
N PRO A 539 -14.72 -16.41 17.62
CA PRO A 539 -14.64 -16.50 19.08
C PRO A 539 -14.15 -17.86 19.60
N ASP A 540 -14.37 -18.94 18.85
CA ASP A 540 -13.86 -20.27 19.14
C ASP A 540 -12.39 -20.37 18.70
N GLN A 541 -11.49 -20.40 19.70
CA GLN A 541 -10.04 -20.49 19.48
C GLN A 541 -9.62 -21.73 18.69
N GLY A 542 -10.36 -22.84 18.79
CA GLY A 542 -10.09 -24.05 18.02
C GLY A 542 -10.38 -23.84 16.53
N LYS A 543 -11.51 -23.20 16.20
CA LYS A 543 -11.87 -22.85 14.81
C LYS A 543 -10.92 -21.82 14.22
N ALA A 544 -10.62 -20.76 14.98
CA ALA A 544 -9.69 -19.73 14.54
C ALA A 544 -8.28 -20.32 14.28
N PHE A 545 -7.80 -21.22 15.15
CA PHE A 545 -6.54 -21.92 14.95
C PHE A 545 -6.56 -22.81 13.71
N MET A 546 -7.63 -23.56 13.47
CA MET A 546 -7.76 -24.39 12.26
C MET A 546 -7.79 -23.55 10.98
N ALA A 547 -8.39 -22.36 11.00
CA ALA A 547 -8.38 -21.43 9.88
C ALA A 547 -6.96 -20.92 9.57
N LEU A 548 -6.19 -20.55 10.60
CA LEU A 548 -4.76 -20.19 10.47
C LEU A 548 -3.95 -21.35 9.88
N LEU A 549 -4.14 -22.54 10.44
CA LEU A 549 -3.42 -23.74 10.04
C LEU A 549 -3.71 -24.11 8.59
N ASN A 550 -4.97 -24.00 8.15
CA ASN A 550 -5.38 -24.17 6.76
C ASN A 550 -4.62 -23.20 5.85
N LEU A 551 -4.64 -21.89 6.15
CA LEU A 551 -3.96 -20.87 5.33
C LEU A 551 -2.48 -21.20 5.17
N PHE A 552 -1.79 -21.51 6.27
CA PHE A 552 -0.37 -21.82 6.23
C PHE A 552 -0.09 -23.15 5.51
N ALA A 553 -0.92 -24.17 5.68
CA ALA A 553 -0.81 -25.43 4.95
C ALA A 553 -0.99 -25.22 3.44
N VAL A 554 -2.00 -24.45 3.01
CA VAL A 554 -2.22 -24.12 1.59
C VAL A 554 -1.04 -23.36 1.01
N PHE A 555 -0.49 -22.39 1.75
CA PHE A 555 0.67 -21.62 1.29
C PHE A 555 1.93 -22.48 1.25
N GLN A 556 2.19 -23.32 2.25
CA GLN A 556 3.32 -24.25 2.22
C GLN A 556 3.20 -25.22 1.05
N TYR A 557 2.02 -25.79 0.83
CA TYR A 557 1.78 -26.73 -0.27
C TYR A 557 2.01 -26.09 -1.65
N ARG A 558 1.55 -24.84 -1.85
CA ARG A 558 1.63 -24.16 -3.16
C ARG A 558 2.96 -23.45 -3.41
N LEU A 559 3.61 -22.94 -2.37
CA LEU A 559 4.74 -22.01 -2.49
C LEU A 559 6.04 -22.56 -1.87
N GLY A 560 5.95 -23.64 -1.08
CA GLY A 560 7.06 -24.17 -0.31
C GLY A 560 7.50 -23.22 0.82
N PRO A 561 8.64 -23.51 1.47
CA PRO A 561 9.43 -24.74 1.36
C PRO A 561 8.78 -25.92 2.08
N GLU A 562 9.23 -27.15 1.77
CA GLU A 562 8.69 -28.39 2.37
C GLU A 562 8.90 -28.48 3.89
N GLN A 563 9.95 -27.85 4.42
CA GLN A 563 10.32 -27.94 5.84
C GLN A 563 10.39 -26.54 6.48
N LEU A 564 9.59 -26.36 7.52
CA LEU A 564 9.45 -25.14 8.31
C LEU A 564 9.48 -25.51 9.80
N THR A 565 10.60 -26.06 10.28
CA THR A 565 10.73 -26.68 11.62
C THR A 565 10.42 -25.73 12.78
N ALA A 566 10.94 -24.50 12.74
CA ALA A 566 10.72 -23.52 13.80
C ALA A 566 9.28 -22.97 13.77
N LEU A 567 8.72 -22.74 12.59
CA LEU A 567 7.32 -22.33 12.46
C LEU A 567 6.37 -23.46 12.84
N ALA A 568 6.66 -24.71 12.48
CA ALA A 568 5.88 -25.87 12.91
C ALA A 568 5.90 -26.03 14.44
N ALA A 569 7.04 -25.77 15.09
CA ALA A 569 7.12 -25.74 16.55
C ALA A 569 6.29 -24.62 17.17
N TRP A 570 6.29 -23.43 16.56
CA TRP A 570 5.44 -22.32 16.97
C TRP A 570 3.95 -22.67 16.85
N ILE A 571 3.53 -23.21 15.71
CA ILE A 571 2.15 -23.66 15.48
C ILE A 571 1.77 -24.79 16.45
N GLY A 572 2.65 -25.76 16.67
CA GLY A 572 2.43 -26.87 17.59
C GLY A 572 2.18 -26.40 19.02
N ALA A 573 2.84 -25.33 19.47
CA ALA A 573 2.61 -24.73 20.78
C ALA A 573 1.23 -24.06 20.91
N LEU A 574 0.59 -23.72 19.80
CA LEU A 574 -0.74 -23.10 19.73
C LEU A 574 -1.87 -24.11 19.48
N ALA A 575 -1.57 -25.39 19.22
CA ALA A 575 -2.56 -26.38 18.82
C ALA A 575 -3.48 -26.87 19.95
N ALA A 576 -3.21 -26.49 21.20
CA ALA A 576 -3.95 -26.98 22.37
C ALA A 576 -5.48 -26.80 22.28
N PRO A 577 -6.04 -25.66 21.81
CA PRO A 577 -7.49 -25.50 21.67
C PRO A 577 -8.10 -26.47 20.64
N ALA A 578 -7.39 -26.76 19.54
CA ALA A 578 -7.87 -27.69 18.52
C ALA A 578 -7.83 -29.15 18.98
N VAL A 579 -6.85 -29.52 19.81
CA VAL A 579 -6.81 -30.84 20.46
C VAL A 579 -7.89 -30.95 21.54
N ALA A 580 -8.10 -29.90 22.33
CA ALA A 580 -9.10 -29.85 23.38
C ALA A 580 -10.54 -29.94 22.86
N ALA A 581 -10.77 -29.66 21.58
CA ALA A 581 -12.08 -29.79 20.92
C ALA A 581 -12.58 -31.24 20.83
N TYR A 582 -11.70 -32.25 20.87
CA TYR A 582 -12.12 -33.66 20.98
C TYR A 582 -12.56 -33.97 22.41
N HIS A 583 -13.60 -34.74 22.64
CA HIS A 583 -14.07 -35.17 23.96
C HIS A 583 -13.21 -36.27 24.59
N SER A 584 -12.73 -37.24 23.79
CA SER A 584 -11.95 -38.38 24.27
C SER A 584 -10.57 -38.00 24.81
N ARG A 585 -10.31 -38.35 26.07
CA ARG A 585 -9.01 -38.11 26.73
C ARG A 585 -7.88 -38.91 26.10
N ASP A 586 -8.17 -40.13 25.65
CA ASP A 586 -7.17 -40.99 25.01
C ASP A 586 -6.84 -40.47 23.61
N LYS A 587 -7.85 -39.98 22.88
CA LYS A 587 -7.63 -39.35 21.57
C LYS A 587 -6.79 -38.08 21.68
N ARG A 588 -7.06 -37.23 22.68
CA ARG A 588 -6.22 -36.05 22.94
C ARG A 588 -4.75 -36.41 23.15
N LYS A 589 -4.46 -37.42 23.98
CA LYS A 589 -3.08 -37.90 24.24
C LYS A 589 -2.41 -38.47 22.97
N GLU A 590 -3.17 -39.19 22.16
CA GLU A 590 -2.70 -39.70 20.86
C GLU A 590 -2.30 -38.55 19.93
N LEU A 591 -3.21 -37.57 19.77
CA LEU A 591 -2.98 -36.39 18.94
C LEU A 591 -1.78 -35.56 19.42
N GLU A 592 -1.62 -35.33 20.73
CA GLU A 592 -0.46 -34.64 21.30
C GLU A 592 0.87 -35.35 20.96
N LYS A 593 0.88 -36.68 21.03
CA LYS A 593 2.06 -37.50 20.72
C LYS A 593 2.42 -37.46 19.25
N GLU A 594 1.45 -37.60 18.35
CA GLU A 594 1.67 -37.52 16.90
C GLU A 594 2.05 -36.10 16.47
N LEU A 595 1.39 -35.07 17.03
CA LEU A 595 1.71 -33.67 16.79
C LEU A 595 3.17 -33.37 17.11
N ALA A 596 3.69 -33.85 18.25
CA ALA A 596 5.09 -33.68 18.62
C ALA A 596 6.08 -34.29 17.62
N LYS A 597 5.71 -35.37 16.90
CA LYS A 597 6.53 -35.95 15.83
C LYS A 597 6.48 -35.10 14.56
N LEU A 598 5.30 -34.64 14.16
CA LEU A 598 5.10 -33.83 12.95
C LEU A 598 5.77 -32.46 13.07
N VAL A 599 5.72 -31.86 14.26
CA VAL A 599 6.45 -30.63 14.59
C VAL A 599 7.94 -30.77 14.29
N ARG A 600 8.56 -31.90 14.64
CA ARG A 600 9.99 -32.16 14.36
C ARG A 600 10.29 -32.32 12.87
N ARG A 601 9.32 -32.77 12.08
CA ARG A 601 9.45 -32.85 10.61
C ARG A 601 9.34 -31.49 9.93
N GLY A 602 8.66 -30.54 10.56
CA GLY A 602 8.50 -29.19 10.03
C GLY A 602 7.44 -29.07 8.92
N SER A 603 6.53 -30.04 8.79
CA SER A 603 5.45 -29.97 7.79
C SER A 603 4.16 -29.46 8.43
N VAL A 604 3.80 -28.21 8.11
CA VAL A 604 2.54 -27.60 8.54
C VAL A 604 1.35 -28.29 7.85
N VAL A 605 1.54 -28.73 6.60
CA VAL A 605 0.55 -29.54 5.87
C VAL A 605 0.22 -30.84 6.61
N GLU A 606 1.22 -31.57 7.10
CA GLU A 606 0.97 -32.81 7.87
C GLU A 606 0.26 -32.50 9.20
N ILE A 607 0.62 -31.41 9.88
CA ILE A 607 -0.05 -30.98 11.12
C ILE A 607 -1.53 -30.65 10.85
N TYR A 608 -1.82 -29.98 9.75
CA TYR A 608 -3.18 -29.68 9.31
C TYR A 608 -4.00 -30.95 9.08
N ASN A 609 -3.48 -31.87 8.27
CA ASN A 609 -4.17 -33.13 7.95
C ASN A 609 -4.41 -34.02 9.18
N LEU A 610 -3.53 -33.95 10.20
CA LEU A 610 -3.73 -34.67 11.46
C LEU A 610 -4.94 -34.14 12.23
N LEU A 611 -5.13 -32.81 12.27
CA LEU A 611 -6.15 -32.15 13.09
C LEU A 611 -7.48 -31.93 12.35
N GLU A 612 -7.46 -31.82 11.03
CA GLU A 612 -8.67 -31.77 10.18
C GLU A 612 -9.10 -33.18 9.79
N ASN A 613 -9.72 -33.90 10.74
CA ASN A 613 -10.33 -35.20 10.45
C ASN A 613 -11.82 -35.19 10.86
N PRO A 614 -12.73 -34.85 9.93
CA PRO A 614 -14.17 -34.79 10.20
C PRO A 614 -14.74 -36.13 10.68
N GLY A 615 -14.31 -37.25 10.07
CA GLY A 615 -14.81 -38.58 10.45
C GLY A 615 -14.44 -38.97 11.89
N GLU A 616 -13.22 -38.66 12.32
CA GLU A 616 -12.81 -38.89 13.72
C GLU A 616 -13.52 -37.95 14.70
N ARG A 617 -13.87 -36.72 14.28
CA ARG A 617 -14.65 -35.79 15.11
C ARG A 617 -16.09 -36.27 15.28
N ASP A 618 -16.74 -36.65 14.19
CA ASP A 618 -18.11 -37.17 14.22
C ASP A 618 -18.18 -38.43 15.09
N LYS A 619 -17.17 -39.31 14.99
CA LYS A 619 -17.07 -40.50 15.83
C LYS A 619 -16.91 -40.13 17.30
N ASP A 620 -16.00 -39.22 17.63
CA ASP A 620 -15.76 -38.78 19.00
C ASP A 620 -16.99 -38.10 19.64
N GLU A 621 -17.75 -37.32 18.86
CA GLU A 621 -19.00 -36.70 19.30
C GLU A 621 -20.10 -37.75 19.56
N ASN A 622 -20.24 -38.76 18.68
CA ASN A 622 -21.16 -39.88 18.88
C ASN A 622 -20.78 -40.74 20.10
N ASP A 623 -19.50 -41.07 20.26
CA ASP A 623 -18.99 -41.85 21.40
C ASP A 623 -19.21 -41.08 22.71
N PHE A 624 -19.03 -39.76 22.70
CA PHE A 624 -19.30 -38.91 23.85
C PHE A 624 -20.80 -38.85 24.20
N ALA A 625 -21.68 -38.68 23.20
CA ALA A 625 -23.13 -38.69 23.40
C ALA A 625 -23.59 -40.04 23.97
N TRP A 626 -23.01 -41.15 23.49
CA TRP A 626 -23.29 -42.48 24.02
C TRP A 626 -22.81 -42.64 25.46
N ALA A 627 -21.61 -42.14 25.79
CA ALA A 627 -21.08 -42.15 27.15
C ALA A 627 -21.94 -41.31 28.12
N GLN A 628 -22.47 -40.16 27.68
CA GLN A 628 -23.41 -39.36 28.48
C GLN A 628 -24.71 -40.11 28.76
N ALA A 629 -25.27 -40.79 27.75
CA ALA A 629 -26.48 -41.61 27.91
C ALA A 629 -26.25 -42.76 28.89
N GLN A 630 -25.09 -43.43 28.81
CA GLN A 630 -24.72 -44.48 29.77
C GLN A 630 -24.56 -43.94 31.19
N TYR A 631 -23.92 -42.77 31.35
CA TYR A 631 -23.77 -42.14 32.65
C TYR A 631 -25.13 -41.78 33.26
N GLN A 632 -26.04 -41.19 32.48
CA GLN A 632 -27.40 -40.92 32.93
C GLN A 632 -28.15 -42.19 33.33
N ALA A 633 -28.08 -43.24 32.52
CA ALA A 633 -28.72 -44.51 32.84
C ALA A 633 -28.16 -45.13 34.14
N ALA A 634 -26.85 -45.02 34.37
CA ALA A 634 -26.21 -45.47 35.60
C ALA A 634 -26.60 -44.60 36.81
N ASP A 635 -26.69 -43.28 36.66
CA ASP A 635 -27.10 -42.35 37.73
C ASP A 635 -28.57 -42.55 38.13
N ASP A 636 -29.45 -42.76 37.15
CA ASP A 636 -30.86 -43.11 37.38
C ASP A 636 -30.98 -44.46 38.10
N GLU A 637 -30.15 -45.44 37.74
CA GLU A 637 -30.10 -46.73 38.44
C GLU A 637 -29.63 -46.57 39.89
N VAL A 638 -28.59 -45.76 40.14
CA VAL A 638 -28.10 -45.46 41.50
C VAL A 638 -29.20 -44.79 42.32
N LYS A 639 -29.89 -43.79 41.78
CA LYS A 639 -31.02 -43.12 42.44
C LYS A 639 -32.16 -44.09 42.72
N ARG A 640 -32.47 -44.99 41.81
CA ARG A 640 -33.49 -46.04 41.99
C ARG A 640 -33.11 -47.01 43.12
N ILE A 641 -31.85 -47.43 43.17
CA ILE A 641 -31.35 -48.32 44.23
C ILE A 641 -31.41 -47.63 45.58
N GLN A 642 -30.99 -46.37 45.68
CA GLN A 642 -31.01 -45.57 46.92
C GLN A 642 -32.44 -45.21 47.36
N GLY A 643 -33.35 -44.89 46.42
CA GLY A 643 -34.73 -44.52 46.72
C GLY A 643 -35.62 -45.68 47.19
N ASN A 644 -35.26 -46.92 46.86
CA ASN A 644 -36.03 -48.12 47.20
C ASN A 644 -35.48 -48.88 48.42
N GLU A 645 -34.64 -48.25 49.25
CA GLU A 645 -33.99 -48.92 50.38
C GLU A 645 -35.00 -49.47 51.40
N GLU A 646 -36.02 -48.69 51.78
CA GLU A 646 -37.09 -49.15 52.69
C GLU A 646 -37.94 -50.30 52.12
N ASP A 647 -38.27 -50.24 50.83
CA ASP A 647 -39.11 -51.26 50.20
C ASP A 647 -38.35 -52.56 49.96
N ARG A 648 -37.04 -52.49 49.70
CA ARG A 648 -36.17 -53.67 49.64
C ARG A 648 -35.96 -54.29 51.01
N ASP A 649 -35.85 -53.50 52.08
CA ASP A 649 -35.78 -54.03 53.45
C ASP A 649 -37.07 -54.75 53.86
N LYS A 650 -38.23 -54.19 53.50
CA LYS A 650 -39.53 -54.84 53.72
C LYS A 650 -39.65 -56.15 52.93
N GLU A 651 -39.23 -56.17 51.67
CA GLU A 651 -39.27 -57.38 50.83
C GLU A 651 -38.25 -58.43 51.29
N ALA A 652 -37.03 -58.04 51.65
CA ALA A 652 -36.02 -58.92 52.23
C ALA A 652 -36.50 -59.54 53.55
N THR A 653 -37.14 -58.75 54.40
CA THR A 653 -37.77 -59.22 55.64
C THR A 653 -38.92 -60.19 55.34
N ARG A 654 -39.73 -59.93 54.30
CA ARG A 654 -40.82 -60.81 53.87
C ARG A 654 -40.31 -62.16 53.36
N ILE A 655 -39.31 -62.14 52.49
CA ILE A 655 -38.66 -63.35 51.95
C ILE A 655 -37.97 -64.13 53.09
N GLY A 656 -37.29 -63.44 54.00
CA GLY A 656 -36.69 -64.05 55.19
C GLY A 656 -37.74 -64.75 56.07
N LYS A 657 -38.88 -64.08 56.33
CA LYS A 657 -40.01 -64.66 57.07
C LYS A 657 -40.62 -65.87 56.37
N GLN A 658 -40.83 -65.82 55.06
CA GLN A 658 -41.35 -66.95 54.28
C GLN A 658 -40.39 -68.14 54.29
N THR A 659 -39.09 -67.90 54.10
CA THR A 659 -38.06 -68.94 54.10
C THR A 659 -37.96 -69.60 55.49
N ALA A 660 -38.00 -68.81 56.56
CA ALA A 660 -38.03 -69.32 57.93
C ALA A 660 -39.29 -70.16 58.20
N ALA A 661 -40.46 -69.72 57.72
CA ALA A 661 -41.72 -70.46 57.87
C ALA A 661 -41.69 -71.82 57.13
N VAL A 662 -41.21 -71.84 55.88
CA VAL A 662 -41.08 -73.09 55.09
C VAL A 662 -40.11 -74.05 55.77
N THR A 663 -38.95 -73.55 56.23
CA THR A 663 -37.95 -74.37 56.92
C THR A 663 -38.52 -74.91 58.24
N GLY A 664 -39.26 -74.09 59.00
CA GLY A 664 -39.93 -74.50 60.22
C GLY A 664 -41.00 -75.57 59.99
N ILE A 665 -41.81 -75.44 58.93
CA ILE A 665 -42.81 -76.45 58.53
C ILE A 665 -42.13 -77.77 58.16
N LEU A 666 -41.03 -77.71 57.41
CA LEU A 666 -40.24 -78.89 57.04
C LEU A 666 -39.67 -79.60 58.27
N ILE A 667 -39.08 -78.85 59.19
CA ILE A 667 -38.56 -79.38 60.47
C ILE A 667 -39.71 -80.01 61.26
N ALA A 668 -40.85 -79.32 61.39
CA ALA A 668 -42.03 -79.81 62.10
C ALA A 668 -42.62 -81.08 61.47
N LEU A 669 -42.68 -81.18 60.14
CA LEU A 669 -43.09 -82.39 59.43
C LEU A 669 -42.13 -83.54 59.72
N ILE A 670 -40.82 -83.30 59.68
CA ILE A 670 -39.81 -84.32 59.99
C ILE A 670 -39.94 -84.79 61.45
N THR A 671 -40.01 -83.89 62.43
CA THR A 671 -40.19 -84.26 63.84
C THR A 671 -41.52 -84.96 64.08
N THR A 672 -42.62 -84.51 63.48
CA THR A 672 -43.92 -85.17 63.63
C THR A 672 -43.90 -86.57 63.02
N THR A 673 -43.27 -86.74 61.86
CA THR A 673 -43.10 -88.05 61.22
C THR A 673 -42.27 -88.99 62.11
N ILE A 674 -41.17 -88.50 62.68
CA ILE A 674 -40.34 -89.26 63.64
C ILE A 674 -41.17 -89.65 64.88
N VAL A 675 -41.93 -88.72 65.46
CA VAL A 675 -42.76 -88.97 66.66
C VAL A 675 -43.89 -89.96 66.35
N VAL A 676 -44.53 -89.88 65.19
CA VAL A 676 -45.57 -90.84 64.77
C VAL A 676 -44.96 -92.22 64.55
N ILE A 677 -43.81 -92.32 63.89
CA ILE A 677 -43.09 -93.60 63.72
C ILE A 677 -42.73 -94.22 65.08
N LEU A 678 -42.25 -93.41 66.03
CA LEU A 678 -41.91 -93.84 67.40
C LEU A 678 -43.12 -94.24 68.26
N LYS A 679 -44.36 -93.92 67.86
CA LYS A 679 -45.59 -94.22 68.60
C LYS A 679 -46.38 -95.38 68.00
N VAL A 680 -46.05 -95.77 66.77
CA VAL A 680 -46.67 -96.87 66.00
C VAL A 680 -45.82 -98.15 66.05
N TRP A 681 -44.57 -98.04 66.51
CA TRP A 681 -43.72 -99.14 66.99
C TRP A 681 -43.75 -99.18 68.51
#